data_AF-A0A1Y1ZAU5-F1
#
_entry.id   AF-A0A1Y1ZAU5-F1
#
_cell.length_a   1.000
_cell.length_b   1.000
_cell.length_c   1.000
_cell.angle_alpha   90.00
_cell.angle_beta   90.00
_cell.angle_gamma   90.00
#
_symmetry.space_group_name_H-M   'P 1'
#
loop_
_entity.id
_entity.type
_entity.pdbx_description
1 polymer ?
#
loop_
_entity_poly.entity_id
_entity_poly.type
_entity_poly.pdbx_seq_one_letter_code
_entity_poly.pdbx_strand_id
1 'polypeptide(L)'
;MTYKKGMEVISYIKEKGRYTEDAAQIIQRLQMAADQKLKRTYISGIPAQDNYEAAPVIKVGIVFLPGVDRPTVTQQEQDMLMGDYKPDQMTSEWRVDLRVLSRDTTPQVLQNARSRRDSMLPSFLPGQKTEAIVIAGRERRPVVNIDSDQVTLVEDLRYHQNQFDLESTLIEVDSTSMVSLLVNFQLIIQNRNAAHDLDETRKLLEAMMEDVRRLCTRSAVLFRMSTRVKIITSKNIRYGVNNGREFTTLTTSKGIRKIINLSSSYYTSLDPSDKVQQLLRPRFLQMLVLLLSFLNDDDLHNIREFLERTFHFRADRPSMELLFLKVIPFYSINAHVFLTSMVPAFEGWSPRKPDNQDHAFYWETFITRLAPLGFILPGTIDQLCRAQKSWIVQWPENGFKDSLVFRNLQYCAPDNLRTFNDIPPIERDHEGRNENALLNAIFTNGLQYLIRVADYEGILCLRKGVYTAQEADINGQRYDLIVEETTLNDAAYQAVDHINDVIRRVNHWLTGFKGQAIRRRGTLFKAMKVPGMARPDIEMLEELRVSGRLKRFRAALGNSDLAIAYKLDKRKITLEDTLAILARNNQEIQSVVGYYQSRLQSYGSAFNAETLRKITNTLNTVTAEMGMAESIRQRIAADPTISDEPIITLIEAPGGLTYSTIWNDYRIGLTAGNMLTIEAKKSYVTGVSWGQEIIINLHNDANQYVVAPLEYIEEKDQDDQIQDGDVAILAGQYMILAEPVEEEGTDGLIMSNYLKIVRVEQGTKISKRQQRRMPVMTMSRSVFV
;
A
#
# COMPACT_ATOMS: atom_id res chain seq x y z
N MET A 1 18.03 -27.39 19.66
CA MET A 1 17.47 -26.85 20.93
C MET A 1 16.01 -26.36 20.80
N THR A 2 15.58 -25.86 19.64
CA THR A 2 14.24 -25.29 19.39
C THR A 2 13.05 -26.18 19.77
N TYR A 3 13.11 -27.49 19.50
CA TYR A 3 12.02 -28.43 19.82
C TYR A 3 11.69 -28.54 21.33
N LYS A 4 12.68 -28.31 22.20
CA LYS A 4 12.52 -28.44 23.66
C LYS A 4 11.73 -27.28 24.26
N LYS A 5 11.99 -26.05 23.80
CA LYS A 5 11.21 -24.84 24.17
C LYS A 5 9.76 -24.91 23.71
N GLY A 6 9.48 -25.48 22.53
CA GLY A 6 8.11 -25.70 22.06
C GLY A 6 7.32 -26.64 22.99
N MET A 7 7.96 -27.74 23.41
CA MET A 7 7.37 -28.67 24.39
C MET A 7 7.19 -28.01 25.77
N GLU A 8 8.12 -27.18 26.23
CA GLU A 8 7.99 -26.43 27.50
C GLU A 8 6.81 -25.45 27.48
N VAL A 9 6.55 -24.76 26.36
CA VAL A 9 5.37 -23.89 26.21
C VAL A 9 4.06 -24.70 26.21
N ILE A 10 4.01 -25.84 25.52
CA ILE A 10 2.84 -26.73 25.52
C ILE A 10 2.59 -27.32 26.92
N SER A 11 3.65 -27.68 27.65
CA SER A 11 3.56 -28.14 29.05
C SER A 11 3.03 -27.04 29.97
N TYR A 12 3.53 -25.81 29.83
CA TYR A 12 3.07 -24.66 30.61
C TYR A 12 1.59 -24.31 30.36
N ILE A 13 1.13 -24.43 29.11
CA ILE A 13 -0.28 -24.29 28.74
C ILE A 13 -1.13 -25.42 29.37
N LYS A 14 -0.63 -26.67 29.40
CA LYS A 14 -1.30 -27.80 30.06
C LYS A 14 -1.35 -27.69 31.59
N GLU A 15 -0.33 -27.16 32.24
CA GLU A 15 -0.30 -26.99 33.70
C GLU A 15 -1.20 -25.85 34.19
N LYS A 16 -1.31 -24.74 33.43
CA LYS A 16 -2.12 -23.58 33.83
C LYS A 16 -3.52 -23.53 33.24
N GLY A 17 -3.77 -24.21 32.12
CA GLY A 17 -5.10 -24.34 31.53
C GLY A 17 -5.85 -25.54 32.09
N ARG A 18 -6.90 -25.31 32.88
CA ARG A 18 -7.90 -26.36 33.22
C ARG A 18 -8.79 -26.69 32.01
N TYR A 19 -8.19 -27.12 30.90
CA TYR A 19 -8.88 -27.62 29.72
C TYR A 19 -8.89 -29.14 29.75
N THR A 20 -10.01 -29.72 30.16
CA THR A 20 -10.28 -31.17 30.11
C THR A 20 -10.71 -31.63 28.71
N GLU A 21 -10.26 -30.94 27.67
CA GLU A 21 -10.73 -31.10 26.29
C GLU A 21 -9.60 -31.64 25.41
N ASP A 22 -9.95 -32.63 24.57
CA ASP A 22 -9.03 -33.27 23.65
C ASP A 22 -8.52 -32.26 22.61
N ALA A 23 -7.23 -32.33 22.27
CA ALA A 23 -6.64 -31.48 21.24
C ALA A 23 -7.36 -31.63 19.89
N ALA A 24 -7.89 -32.83 19.59
CA ALA A 24 -8.74 -33.04 18.42
C ALA A 24 -10.05 -32.24 18.47
N GLN A 25 -10.67 -32.10 19.64
CA GLN A 25 -11.89 -31.30 19.81
C GLN A 25 -11.59 -29.79 19.81
N ILE A 26 -10.44 -29.38 20.34
CA ILE A 26 -9.96 -27.99 20.23
C ILE A 26 -9.70 -27.65 18.75
N ILE A 27 -9.00 -28.52 18.01
CA ILE A 27 -8.80 -28.37 16.55
C ILE A 27 -10.14 -28.37 15.81
N GLN A 28 -11.11 -29.21 16.19
CA GLN A 28 -12.44 -29.24 15.56
C GLN A 28 -13.30 -28.00 15.89
N ARG A 29 -13.04 -27.29 17.00
CA ARG A 29 -13.64 -25.97 17.30
C ARG A 29 -12.92 -24.81 16.61
N LEU A 30 -11.63 -24.97 16.33
CA LEU A 30 -10.82 -24.03 15.54
C LEU A 30 -11.02 -24.22 14.03
N GLN A 31 -11.46 -25.42 13.59
CA GLN A 31 -11.93 -25.67 12.24
C GLN A 31 -13.21 -24.87 12.00
N MET A 32 -13.08 -23.79 11.25
CA MET A 32 -14.20 -22.96 10.85
C MET A 32 -15.15 -23.79 9.98
N ALA A 33 -16.42 -23.85 10.37
CA ALA A 33 -17.45 -24.49 9.57
C ALA A 33 -17.54 -23.78 8.21
N ALA A 34 -17.68 -24.57 7.14
CA ALA A 34 -17.73 -24.09 5.76
C ALA A 34 -18.78 -22.99 5.58
N ASP A 35 -18.42 -21.96 4.83
CA ASP A 35 -19.28 -20.79 4.65
C ASP A 35 -20.60 -21.14 3.95
N GLN A 36 -21.65 -20.38 4.27
CA GLN A 36 -22.93 -20.47 3.56
C GLN A 36 -22.71 -20.12 2.08
N LYS A 37 -23.15 -21.02 1.20
CA LYS A 37 -23.10 -20.82 -0.26
C LYS A 37 -23.90 -19.59 -0.66
N LEU A 38 -23.21 -18.54 -1.09
CA LEU A 38 -23.81 -17.29 -1.56
C LEU A 38 -23.90 -17.31 -3.09
N LYS A 39 -25.12 -17.24 -3.63
CA LYS A 39 -25.38 -17.09 -5.07
C LYS A 39 -26.20 -15.84 -5.32
N ARG A 40 -25.79 -15.03 -6.31
CA ARG A 40 -26.46 -13.79 -6.70
C ARG A 40 -26.46 -13.62 -8.22
N THR A 41 -27.63 -13.34 -8.79
CA THR A 41 -27.74 -12.96 -10.22
C THR A 41 -27.46 -11.47 -10.43
N TYR A 42 -26.78 -11.15 -11.53
CA TYR A 42 -26.56 -9.78 -12.01
C TYR A 42 -27.15 -9.64 -13.43
N ILE A 43 -27.93 -8.58 -13.64
CA ILE A 43 -28.54 -8.19 -14.91
C ILE A 43 -27.92 -6.86 -15.32
N SER A 44 -27.17 -6.83 -16.42
CA SER A 44 -26.41 -5.65 -16.85
C SER A 44 -25.53 -5.01 -15.76
N GLY A 45 -24.85 -5.84 -14.97
CA GLY A 45 -24.00 -5.42 -13.85
C GLY A 45 -24.75 -5.02 -12.57
N ILE A 46 -26.09 -4.91 -12.61
CA ILE A 46 -26.92 -4.58 -11.45
C ILE A 46 -27.35 -5.89 -10.77
N PRO A 47 -27.17 -6.04 -9.44
CA PRO A 47 -27.66 -7.22 -8.73
C PRO A 47 -29.20 -7.30 -8.77
N ALA A 48 -29.72 -8.48 -9.12
CA ALA A 48 -31.14 -8.76 -9.05
C ALA A 48 -31.59 -9.00 -7.59
N GLN A 49 -32.90 -8.91 -7.35
CA GLN A 49 -33.53 -9.38 -6.11
C GLN A 49 -33.65 -10.91 -6.08
N ASP A 50 -34.07 -11.50 -7.20
CA ASP A 50 -34.23 -12.94 -7.36
C ASP A 50 -33.03 -13.61 -8.05
N ASN A 51 -32.81 -14.88 -7.73
CA ASN A 51 -31.80 -15.72 -8.37
C ASN A 51 -32.36 -16.46 -9.59
N TYR A 52 -31.85 -16.15 -10.78
CA TYR A 52 -32.24 -16.78 -12.03
C TYR A 52 -31.36 -18.00 -12.29
N GLU A 53 -31.84 -19.21 -11.97
CA GLU A 53 -31.04 -20.44 -12.07
C GLU A 53 -30.46 -20.72 -13.47
N ALA A 54 -31.21 -20.37 -14.51
CA ALA A 54 -30.79 -20.57 -15.91
C ALA A 54 -29.62 -19.67 -16.35
N ALA A 55 -29.22 -18.66 -15.55
CA ALA A 55 -28.12 -17.77 -15.92
C ALA A 55 -26.76 -18.45 -15.73
N PRO A 56 -25.81 -18.28 -16.67
CA PRO A 56 -24.52 -18.94 -16.59
C PRO A 56 -23.75 -18.48 -15.36
N VAL A 57 -23.22 -19.45 -14.61
CA VAL A 57 -22.35 -19.19 -13.46
C VAL A 57 -20.94 -18.87 -13.95
N ILE A 58 -20.41 -17.73 -13.55
CA ILE A 58 -19.07 -17.27 -13.94
C ILE A 58 -18.02 -17.70 -12.93
N LYS A 59 -16.80 -17.97 -13.41
CA LYS A 59 -15.62 -18.19 -12.56
C LYS A 59 -14.90 -16.86 -12.33
N VAL A 60 -14.59 -16.54 -11.07
CA VAL A 60 -13.99 -15.25 -10.69
C VAL A 60 -12.65 -15.48 -10.00
N GLY A 61 -11.58 -14.91 -10.55
CA GLY A 61 -10.25 -14.91 -9.95
C GLY A 61 -9.99 -13.59 -9.24
N ILE A 62 -9.59 -13.64 -7.96
CA ILE A 62 -9.32 -12.45 -7.15
C ILE A 62 -7.90 -12.55 -6.56
N VAL A 63 -7.15 -11.46 -6.62
CA VAL A 63 -5.96 -11.24 -5.78
C VAL A 63 -6.35 -10.18 -4.76
N PHE A 64 -6.21 -10.45 -3.46
CA PHE A 64 -6.44 -9.47 -2.40
C PHE A 64 -5.14 -9.13 -1.69
N LEU A 65 -4.80 -7.85 -1.66
CA LEU A 65 -3.64 -7.30 -0.96
C LEU A 65 -4.16 -6.43 0.21
N PRO A 66 -4.28 -6.98 1.43
CA PRO A 66 -4.58 -6.18 2.61
C PRO A 66 -3.47 -5.15 2.88
N GLY A 67 -3.84 -4.01 3.45
CA GLY A 67 -3.00 -2.81 3.39
C GLY A 67 -3.04 -1.89 4.60
N VAL A 68 -3.63 -2.36 5.70
CA VAL A 68 -4.04 -1.58 6.87
C VAL A 68 -2.88 -1.05 7.71
N ASP A 69 -1.85 -1.87 7.94
CA ASP A 69 -0.76 -1.48 8.82
C ASP A 69 0.58 -2.16 8.46
N ARG A 70 1.66 -1.46 8.83
CA ARG A 70 3.04 -1.90 8.62
C ARG A 70 3.29 -3.34 9.14
N PRO A 71 2.75 -3.79 10.30
CA PRO A 71 2.80 -5.18 10.74
C PRO A 71 2.17 -6.19 9.78
N THR A 72 0.93 -6.01 9.33
CA THR A 72 0.26 -6.98 8.43
C THR A 72 1.03 -7.14 7.14
N VAL A 73 1.45 -6.04 6.53
CA VAL A 73 2.24 -6.05 5.29
C VAL A 73 3.64 -6.65 5.51
N THR A 74 4.25 -6.43 6.68
CA THR A 74 5.52 -7.07 7.07
C THR A 74 5.37 -8.59 7.20
N GLN A 75 4.25 -9.07 7.76
CA GLN A 75 3.95 -10.49 7.84
C GLN A 75 3.78 -11.09 6.44
N GLN A 76 3.09 -10.42 5.52
CA GLN A 76 2.99 -10.88 4.13
C GLN A 76 4.35 -10.99 3.43
N GLU A 77 5.25 -10.02 3.62
CA GLU A 77 6.62 -10.12 3.06
C GLU A 77 7.42 -11.30 3.68
N GLN A 78 7.16 -11.64 4.94
CA GLN A 78 7.72 -12.84 5.59
C GLN A 78 7.12 -14.13 5.01
N ASP A 79 5.80 -14.19 4.84
CA ASP A 79 5.10 -15.36 4.29
C ASP A 79 5.51 -15.62 2.83
N MET A 80 5.72 -14.58 2.02
CA MET A 80 6.26 -14.69 0.65
C MET A 80 7.68 -15.28 0.61
N LEU A 81 8.51 -15.04 1.63
CA LEU A 81 9.85 -15.67 1.73
C LEU A 81 9.77 -17.17 2.02
N MET A 82 8.68 -17.64 2.63
CA MET A 82 8.50 -19.04 3.04
C MET A 82 7.99 -19.96 1.91
N GLY A 83 7.72 -19.43 0.72
CA GLY A 83 7.59 -20.17 -0.54
C GLY A 83 6.30 -20.98 -0.76
N ASP A 84 5.64 -21.45 0.29
CA ASP A 84 4.44 -22.31 0.23
C ASP A 84 3.15 -21.62 0.74
N TYR A 85 3.13 -20.27 0.80
CA TYR A 85 1.96 -19.53 1.27
C TYR A 85 0.80 -19.57 0.26
N LYS A 86 -0.12 -20.52 0.45
CA LYS A 86 -1.49 -20.36 -0.03
C LYS A 86 -2.22 -19.44 0.94
N PRO A 87 -2.87 -18.34 0.48
CA PRO A 87 -3.70 -17.54 1.36
C PRO A 87 -4.77 -18.42 1.99
N ASP A 88 -4.86 -18.40 3.32
CA ASP A 88 -5.77 -19.27 4.06
C ASP A 88 -7.23 -18.99 3.70
N GLN A 89 -8.03 -20.03 3.90
CA GLN A 89 -9.46 -20.03 3.71
C GLN A 89 -10.24 -19.86 5.02
N MET A 90 -11.55 -19.67 4.92
CA MET A 90 -12.50 -19.43 6.03
C MET A 90 -12.35 -18.10 6.81
N THR A 91 -11.23 -17.38 6.70
CA THR A 91 -10.89 -16.26 7.61
C THR A 91 -11.87 -15.06 7.55
N SER A 92 -11.72 -14.07 8.43
CA SER A 92 -12.60 -12.89 8.40
C SER A 92 -12.30 -11.92 7.25
N GLU A 93 -11.12 -12.02 6.61
CA GLU A 93 -10.64 -11.11 5.56
C GLU A 93 -11.40 -11.27 4.22
N TRP A 94 -12.25 -12.29 4.19
CA TRP A 94 -12.87 -12.97 3.06
C TRP A 94 -14.09 -12.31 2.46
N ARG A 95 -14.74 -11.45 3.25
CA ARG A 95 -16.07 -10.95 2.94
C ARG A 95 -15.94 -9.80 1.93
N VAL A 96 -16.06 -10.16 0.66
CA VAL A 96 -16.00 -9.24 -0.49
C VAL A 96 -17.34 -9.27 -1.23
N ASP A 97 -18.26 -8.34 -0.91
CA ASP A 97 -19.41 -8.07 -1.79
C ASP A 97 -18.90 -7.40 -3.07
N LEU A 98 -18.89 -8.15 -4.18
CA LEU A 98 -18.50 -7.64 -5.49
C LEU A 98 -19.59 -6.73 -6.06
N ARG A 99 -19.63 -5.48 -5.60
CA ARG A 99 -20.40 -4.41 -6.25
C ARG A 99 -19.61 -3.84 -7.42
N VAL A 100 -20.07 -4.21 -8.62
CA VAL A 100 -19.29 -4.11 -9.85
C VAL A 100 -19.97 -3.15 -10.84
N LEU A 101 -19.42 -1.93 -10.90
CA LEU A 101 -19.31 -1.01 -12.06
C LEU A 101 -20.32 0.14 -12.25
N SER A 102 -19.78 1.20 -12.87
CA SER A 102 -20.46 2.34 -13.51
C SER A 102 -20.63 2.17 -15.04
N ARG A 103 -20.30 0.99 -15.59
CA ARG A 103 -20.52 0.56 -16.99
C ARG A 103 -20.72 -0.95 -17.05
N ASP A 104 -21.69 -1.41 -17.82
CA ASP A 104 -22.02 -2.84 -17.96
C ASP A 104 -20.94 -3.61 -18.74
N THR A 105 -20.16 -4.48 -18.07
CA THR A 105 -19.24 -5.45 -18.72
C THR A 105 -19.82 -6.87 -18.80
N THR A 106 -21.07 -7.07 -18.39
CA THR A 106 -21.74 -8.38 -18.41
C THR A 106 -21.74 -9.04 -19.80
N PRO A 107 -21.88 -8.32 -20.94
CA PRO A 107 -21.74 -8.92 -22.26
C PRO A 107 -20.37 -9.59 -22.51
N GLN A 108 -19.29 -8.95 -22.08
CA GLN A 108 -17.92 -9.45 -22.27
C GLN A 108 -17.64 -10.66 -21.37
N VAL A 109 -18.06 -10.59 -20.10
CA VAL A 109 -17.93 -11.72 -19.16
C VAL A 109 -18.76 -12.93 -19.63
N LEU A 110 -19.96 -12.69 -20.16
CA LEU A 110 -20.82 -13.71 -20.76
C LEU A 110 -20.17 -14.35 -22.00
N GLN A 111 -19.43 -13.58 -22.81
CA GLN A 111 -18.66 -14.10 -23.93
C GLN A 111 -17.49 -14.97 -23.46
N ASN A 112 -16.71 -14.51 -22.48
CA ASN A 112 -15.61 -15.29 -21.88
C ASN A 112 -16.11 -16.65 -21.34
N ALA A 113 -17.19 -16.64 -20.55
CA ALA A 113 -17.79 -17.84 -19.99
C ALA A 113 -18.29 -18.83 -21.05
N ARG A 114 -18.78 -18.34 -22.20
CA ARG A 114 -19.13 -19.16 -23.37
C ARG A 114 -17.87 -19.74 -24.01
N SER A 115 -16.88 -18.92 -24.35
CA SER A 115 -15.62 -19.38 -24.96
C SER A 115 -14.87 -20.42 -24.11
N ARG A 116 -14.87 -20.27 -22.78
CA ARG A 116 -14.32 -21.27 -21.84
C ARG A 116 -15.12 -22.57 -21.80
N ARG A 117 -16.45 -22.50 -21.94
CA ARG A 117 -17.31 -23.70 -22.03
C ARG A 117 -17.10 -24.42 -23.35
N ASP A 118 -17.01 -23.67 -24.45
CA ASP A 118 -16.84 -24.20 -25.80
C ASP A 118 -15.44 -24.84 -25.97
N SER A 119 -14.40 -24.33 -25.29
CA SER A 119 -13.05 -24.94 -25.30
C SER A 119 -12.89 -26.16 -24.38
N MET A 120 -13.78 -26.35 -23.40
CA MET A 120 -13.79 -27.51 -22.49
C MET A 120 -14.62 -28.70 -23.02
N LEU A 121 -15.41 -28.51 -24.08
CA LEU A 121 -16.24 -29.56 -24.67
C LEU A 121 -15.55 -30.18 -25.89
N PRO A 122 -15.52 -31.53 -26.02
CA PRO A 122 -15.06 -32.18 -27.25
C PRO A 122 -15.89 -31.73 -28.47
N SER A 123 -15.23 -31.58 -29.62
CA SER A 123 -15.74 -30.98 -30.87
C SER A 123 -16.93 -31.68 -31.54
N PHE A 124 -17.59 -32.62 -30.88
CA PHE A 124 -18.58 -33.56 -31.43
C PHE A 124 -20.00 -33.41 -30.87
N LEU A 125 -20.27 -32.44 -29.98
CA LEU A 125 -21.62 -32.16 -29.48
C LEU A 125 -22.17 -30.84 -30.07
N PRO A 126 -23.02 -30.90 -31.12
CA PRO A 126 -23.59 -29.70 -31.71
C PRO A 126 -24.64 -29.06 -30.79
N GLY A 127 -24.26 -27.94 -30.17
CA GLY A 127 -25.14 -26.79 -29.99
C GLY A 127 -26.31 -26.90 -29.01
N GLN A 128 -26.03 -27.06 -27.71
CA GLN A 128 -26.89 -26.40 -26.71
C GLN A 128 -26.53 -24.91 -26.62
N LYS A 129 -27.10 -24.11 -27.53
CA LYS A 129 -27.13 -22.65 -27.35
C LYS A 129 -27.93 -22.34 -26.09
N THR A 130 -27.28 -21.97 -25.00
CA THR A 130 -27.96 -21.31 -23.87
C THR A 130 -28.55 -20.00 -24.38
N GLU A 131 -29.86 -20.03 -24.65
CA GLU A 131 -30.61 -18.87 -25.09
C GLU A 131 -30.53 -17.75 -24.04
N ALA A 132 -30.55 -16.51 -24.49
CA ALA A 132 -30.60 -15.38 -23.57
C ALA A 132 -31.95 -15.42 -22.84
N ILE A 133 -31.92 -15.46 -21.51
CA ILE A 133 -33.12 -15.56 -20.67
C ILE A 133 -34.04 -14.39 -20.98
N VAL A 134 -35.28 -14.70 -21.38
CA VAL A 134 -36.33 -13.70 -21.54
C VAL A 134 -36.88 -13.35 -20.17
N ILE A 135 -36.35 -12.31 -19.55
CA ILE A 135 -36.91 -11.76 -18.31
C ILE A 135 -38.14 -10.92 -18.67
N ALA A 136 -39.31 -11.33 -18.18
CA ALA A 136 -40.56 -10.56 -18.18
C ALA A 136 -40.98 -9.91 -19.54
N GLY A 137 -40.70 -10.57 -20.66
CA GLY A 137 -41.24 -10.19 -21.97
C GLY A 137 -40.68 -8.90 -22.61
N ARG A 138 -39.60 -8.30 -22.09
CA ARG A 138 -38.94 -7.14 -22.72
C ARG A 138 -37.41 -7.23 -22.66
N GLU A 139 -36.81 -7.19 -23.85
CA GLU A 139 -35.36 -7.08 -24.17
C GLU A 139 -34.40 -8.13 -23.59
N ARG A 140 -33.51 -8.64 -24.46
CA ARG A 140 -32.42 -9.55 -24.08
C ARG A 140 -31.31 -8.80 -23.34
N ARG A 141 -31.47 -8.58 -22.05
CA ARG A 141 -30.39 -8.07 -21.20
C ARG A 141 -29.34 -9.16 -20.92
N PRO A 142 -28.05 -8.82 -20.82
CA PRO A 142 -27.02 -9.77 -20.40
C PRO A 142 -27.22 -10.13 -18.92
N VAL A 143 -27.22 -11.43 -18.61
CA VAL A 143 -27.45 -11.97 -17.25
C VAL A 143 -26.37 -12.99 -16.92
N VAL A 144 -25.81 -12.91 -15.71
CA VAL A 144 -24.84 -13.86 -15.16
C VAL A 144 -25.13 -14.18 -13.70
N ASN A 145 -24.72 -15.36 -13.25
CA ASN A 145 -24.73 -15.75 -11.83
C ASN A 145 -23.30 -15.68 -11.27
N ILE A 146 -23.13 -15.03 -10.12
CA ILE A 146 -21.95 -15.20 -9.27
C ILE A 146 -22.34 -16.20 -8.17
N ASP A 147 -21.48 -17.18 -7.93
CA ASP A 147 -21.64 -18.24 -6.95
C ASP A 147 -20.34 -18.33 -6.16
N SER A 148 -20.41 -18.28 -4.82
CA SER A 148 -19.25 -18.30 -3.92
C SER A 148 -18.29 -19.44 -4.23
N ASP A 149 -18.82 -20.61 -4.59
CA ASP A 149 -18.04 -21.82 -4.87
C ASP A 149 -17.23 -21.71 -6.18
N GLN A 150 -17.47 -20.67 -6.98
CA GLN A 150 -16.77 -20.37 -8.24
C GLN A 150 -15.92 -19.08 -8.17
N VAL A 151 -15.83 -18.48 -6.98
CA VAL A 151 -14.86 -17.41 -6.69
C VAL A 151 -13.61 -18.05 -6.11
N THR A 152 -12.42 -17.66 -6.59
CA THR A 152 -11.14 -18.21 -6.13
C THR A 152 -10.18 -17.07 -5.83
N LEU A 153 -9.71 -17.00 -4.58
CA LEU A 153 -8.56 -16.18 -4.23
C LEU A 153 -7.29 -16.89 -4.71
N VAL A 154 -6.45 -16.17 -5.45
CA VAL A 154 -5.16 -16.64 -5.95
C VAL A 154 -4.07 -15.66 -5.55
N GLU A 155 -2.84 -16.16 -5.39
CA GLU A 155 -1.69 -15.32 -5.04
C GLU A 155 -1.23 -14.46 -6.23
N ASP A 156 -1.41 -14.95 -7.46
CA ASP A 156 -1.09 -14.25 -8.71
C ASP A 156 -1.94 -14.79 -9.87
N LEU A 157 -2.66 -13.90 -10.56
CA LEU A 157 -3.51 -14.26 -11.71
C LEU A 157 -2.71 -14.81 -12.90
N ARG A 158 -1.39 -14.51 -12.99
CA ARG A 158 -0.53 -15.02 -14.08
C ARG A 158 -0.42 -16.54 -14.12
N TYR A 159 -0.51 -17.22 -12.97
CA TYR A 159 -0.46 -18.69 -12.92
C TYR A 159 -1.79 -19.36 -13.32
N HIS A 160 -2.85 -18.55 -13.51
CA HIS A 160 -4.22 -19.01 -13.74
C HIS A 160 -4.81 -18.47 -15.06
N GLN A 161 -3.96 -18.17 -16.05
CA GLN A 161 -4.39 -17.67 -17.36
C GLN A 161 -5.51 -18.53 -17.96
N ASN A 162 -6.58 -17.86 -18.42
CA ASN A 162 -7.78 -18.46 -19.03
C ASN A 162 -8.60 -19.41 -18.11
N GLN A 163 -8.33 -19.46 -16.80
CA GLN A 163 -9.13 -20.27 -15.86
C GLN A 163 -10.38 -19.54 -15.35
N PHE A 164 -10.36 -18.20 -15.40
CA PHE A 164 -11.42 -17.31 -14.89
C PHE A 164 -12.10 -16.51 -16.01
N ASP A 165 -13.39 -16.23 -15.84
CA ASP A 165 -14.19 -15.41 -16.77
C ASP A 165 -14.08 -13.91 -16.43
N LEU A 166 -13.82 -13.62 -15.14
CA LEU A 166 -13.61 -12.30 -14.56
C LEU A 166 -12.40 -12.35 -13.62
N GLU A 167 -11.50 -11.37 -13.76
CA GLU A 167 -10.27 -11.26 -12.96
C GLU A 167 -10.16 -9.85 -12.38
N SER A 168 -9.82 -9.73 -11.09
CA SER A 168 -9.62 -8.43 -10.43
C SER A 168 -8.59 -8.51 -9.29
N THR A 169 -7.75 -7.48 -9.19
CA THR A 169 -6.85 -7.27 -8.05
C THR A 169 -7.43 -6.19 -7.13
N LEU A 170 -7.60 -6.51 -5.86
CA LEU A 170 -8.13 -5.66 -4.80
C LEU A 170 -6.97 -5.24 -3.89
N ILE A 171 -6.74 -3.94 -3.76
CA ILE A 171 -5.68 -3.38 -2.91
C ILE A 171 -6.34 -2.52 -1.84
N GLU A 172 -6.18 -2.92 -0.59
CA GLU A 172 -6.70 -2.19 0.56
C GLU A 172 -5.82 -0.96 0.86
N VAL A 173 -6.47 0.18 1.09
CA VAL A 173 -5.83 1.48 1.33
C VAL A 173 -6.62 2.27 2.38
N ASP A 174 -5.98 3.25 3.02
CA ASP A 174 -6.63 4.22 3.91
C ASP A 174 -7.56 5.13 3.09
N SER A 175 -8.86 5.13 3.42
CA SER A 175 -9.87 5.89 2.69
C SER A 175 -9.60 7.39 2.73
N THR A 176 -9.34 7.94 3.91
CA THR A 176 -9.18 9.38 4.11
C THR A 176 -8.03 9.91 3.26
N SER A 177 -6.84 9.31 3.40
CA SER A 177 -5.65 9.74 2.64
C SER A 177 -5.83 9.57 1.13
N MET A 178 -6.41 8.46 0.67
CA MET A 178 -6.59 8.20 -0.77
C MET A 178 -7.67 9.10 -1.39
N VAL A 179 -8.78 9.36 -0.68
CA VAL A 179 -9.84 10.24 -1.19
C VAL A 179 -9.38 11.69 -1.20
N SER A 180 -8.75 12.19 -0.13
CA SER A 180 -8.19 13.55 -0.09
C SER A 180 -7.20 13.77 -1.23
N LEU A 181 -6.25 12.85 -1.44
CA LEU A 181 -5.29 12.92 -2.54
C LEU A 181 -5.99 13.01 -3.92
N LEU A 182 -6.98 12.16 -4.18
CA LEU A 182 -7.70 12.14 -5.46
C LEU A 182 -8.59 13.37 -5.68
N VAL A 183 -9.20 13.91 -4.62
CA VAL A 183 -10.04 15.11 -4.66
C VAL A 183 -9.18 16.36 -4.83
N ASN A 184 -8.12 16.51 -4.03
CA ASN A 184 -7.20 17.64 -4.12
C ASN A 184 -6.54 17.72 -5.51
N PHE A 185 -6.10 16.59 -6.07
CA PHE A 185 -5.58 16.56 -7.45
C PHE A 185 -6.65 16.94 -8.49
N GLN A 186 -7.91 16.49 -8.30
CA GLN A 186 -9.00 16.88 -9.19
C GLN A 186 -9.35 18.37 -9.09
N LEU A 187 -9.27 18.98 -7.91
CA LEU A 187 -9.49 20.43 -7.71
C LEU A 187 -8.43 21.24 -8.47
N ILE A 188 -7.14 20.88 -8.34
CA ILE A 188 -6.05 21.49 -9.11
C ILE A 188 -6.32 21.41 -10.61
N ILE A 189 -6.71 20.24 -11.13
CA ILE A 189 -6.99 20.04 -12.57
C ILE A 189 -8.23 20.81 -13.03
N GLN A 190 -9.23 21.00 -12.16
CA GLN A 190 -10.46 21.74 -12.48
C GLN A 190 -10.29 23.25 -12.40
N ASN A 191 -9.33 23.75 -11.61
CA ASN A 191 -8.96 25.16 -11.54
C ASN A 191 -8.19 25.61 -12.80
N ARG A 192 -8.94 25.79 -13.89
CA ARG A 192 -8.44 26.19 -15.23
C ARG A 192 -7.78 27.57 -15.30
N ASN A 193 -7.87 28.37 -14.23
CA ASN A 193 -7.34 29.73 -14.14
C ASN A 193 -6.14 29.80 -13.18
N ALA A 194 -5.15 28.91 -13.35
CA ALA A 194 -3.96 28.80 -12.48
C ALA A 194 -3.19 30.12 -12.29
N ALA A 195 -3.33 31.08 -13.23
CA ALA A 195 -2.70 32.40 -13.17
C ALA A 195 -3.30 33.37 -12.13
N HIS A 196 -4.49 33.09 -11.55
CA HIS A 196 -5.17 34.03 -10.64
C HIS A 196 -5.12 33.67 -9.15
N ASP A 197 -4.87 32.41 -8.77
CA ASP A 197 -4.62 32.03 -7.37
C ASP A 197 -3.50 30.99 -7.24
N LEU A 198 -2.27 31.48 -7.40
CA LEU A 198 -1.04 30.69 -7.23
C LEU A 198 -0.81 30.28 -5.77
N ASP A 199 -1.36 31.01 -4.80
CA ASP A 199 -1.19 30.74 -3.37
C ASP A 199 -2.14 29.63 -2.88
N GLU A 200 -3.41 29.64 -3.32
CA GLU A 200 -4.32 28.50 -3.15
C GLU A 200 -3.76 27.25 -3.83
N THR A 201 -3.27 27.37 -5.07
CA THR A 201 -2.66 26.26 -5.82
C THR A 201 -1.45 25.66 -5.08
N ARG A 202 -0.59 26.52 -4.51
CA ARG A 202 0.54 26.10 -3.69
C ARG A 202 0.09 25.38 -2.43
N LYS A 203 -0.87 25.93 -1.69
CA LYS A 203 -1.43 25.32 -0.48
C LYS A 203 -2.07 23.96 -0.76
N LEU A 204 -2.76 23.80 -1.89
CA LEU A 204 -3.30 22.51 -2.34
C LEU A 204 -2.19 21.50 -2.61
N LEU A 205 -1.08 21.89 -3.25
CA LEU A 205 0.06 20.99 -3.47
C LEU A 205 0.78 20.63 -2.16
N GLU A 206 0.95 21.57 -1.23
CA GLU A 206 1.53 21.31 0.11
C GLU A 206 0.62 20.36 0.92
N ALA A 207 -0.70 20.57 0.90
CA ALA A 207 -1.67 19.65 1.51
C ALA A 207 -1.67 18.26 0.86
N MET A 208 -1.53 18.18 -0.47
CA MET A 208 -1.37 16.91 -1.18
C MET A 208 -0.08 16.18 -0.79
N MET A 209 1.05 16.87 -0.63
CA MET A 209 2.29 16.23 -0.15
C MET A 209 2.09 15.61 1.23
N GLU A 210 1.36 16.30 2.12
CA GLU A 210 1.00 15.76 3.44
C GLU A 210 0.05 14.55 3.34
N ASP A 211 -0.95 14.58 2.46
CA ASP A 211 -1.81 13.43 2.17
C ASP A 211 -1.01 12.23 1.63
N VAL A 212 0.04 12.47 0.84
CA VAL A 212 0.97 11.41 0.40
C VAL A 212 1.79 10.87 1.56
N ARG A 213 2.29 11.70 2.49
CA ARG A 213 3.01 11.25 3.71
C ARG A 213 2.10 10.42 4.63
N ARG A 214 0.82 10.81 4.78
CA ARG A 214 -0.21 10.01 5.45
C ARG A 214 -0.42 8.67 4.74
N LEU A 215 -0.63 8.67 3.42
CA LEU A 215 -0.84 7.47 2.61
C LEU A 215 0.37 6.53 2.68
N CYS A 216 1.59 7.09 2.64
CA CYS A 216 2.87 6.42 2.87
C CYS A 216 2.90 5.60 4.16
N THR A 217 2.32 6.14 5.22
CA THR A 217 2.37 5.56 6.57
C THR A 217 1.21 4.59 6.80
N ARG A 218 0.00 4.93 6.33
CA ARG A 218 -1.23 4.17 6.59
C ARG A 218 -1.57 3.12 5.53
N SER A 219 -1.18 3.34 4.28
CA SER A 219 -1.37 2.38 3.18
C SER A 219 -0.05 1.73 2.80
N ALA A 220 0.65 1.19 3.80
CA ALA A 220 2.03 0.72 3.68
C ALA A 220 2.25 -0.28 2.53
N VAL A 221 1.21 -1.04 2.15
CA VAL A 221 1.22 -1.97 1.01
C VAL A 221 1.57 -1.28 -0.32
N LEU A 222 1.08 -0.06 -0.56
CA LEU A 222 1.37 0.69 -1.80
C LEU A 222 2.87 1.05 -1.92
N PHE A 223 3.56 1.13 -0.78
CA PHE A 223 4.95 1.59 -0.66
C PHE A 223 5.90 0.43 -0.32
N ARG A 224 5.50 -0.82 -0.62
CA ARG A 224 6.41 -1.98 -0.58
C ARG A 224 6.93 -2.36 -1.94
N MET A 225 8.21 -2.75 -1.99
CA MET A 225 8.83 -3.22 -3.22
C MET A 225 8.23 -4.55 -3.70
N SER A 226 7.87 -5.45 -2.76
CA SER A 226 7.17 -6.71 -3.04
C SER A 226 5.83 -6.50 -3.77
N THR A 227 5.08 -5.47 -3.37
CA THR A 227 3.80 -5.10 -3.99
C THR A 227 3.96 -4.57 -5.42
N ARG A 228 5.10 -3.98 -5.79
CA ARG A 228 5.35 -3.48 -7.17
C ARG A 228 5.10 -4.55 -8.22
N VAL A 229 5.68 -5.73 -8.03
CA VAL A 229 5.52 -6.88 -8.94
C VAL A 229 4.05 -7.26 -9.07
N LYS A 230 3.31 -7.30 -7.96
CA LYS A 230 1.86 -7.59 -7.96
C LYS A 230 1.04 -6.51 -8.68
N ILE A 231 1.39 -5.22 -8.55
CA ILE A 231 0.74 -4.12 -9.28
C ILE A 231 1.02 -4.24 -10.79
N ILE A 232 2.28 -4.43 -11.19
CA ILE A 232 2.69 -4.57 -12.60
C ILE A 232 1.85 -5.63 -13.32
N THR A 233 1.67 -6.79 -12.67
CA THR A 233 1.08 -8.00 -13.28
C THR A 233 -0.41 -8.18 -12.98
N SER A 234 -1.00 -7.27 -12.22
CA SER A 234 -2.41 -7.28 -11.86
C SER A 234 -3.33 -7.03 -13.06
N LYS A 235 -4.62 -7.34 -12.88
CA LYS A 235 -5.69 -7.02 -13.85
C LYS A 235 -6.85 -6.35 -13.12
N ASN A 236 -7.46 -5.34 -13.76
CA ASN A 236 -8.59 -4.57 -13.23
C ASN A 236 -8.40 -4.16 -11.76
N ILE A 237 -7.38 -3.34 -11.47
CA ILE A 237 -7.07 -2.94 -10.09
C ILE A 237 -8.20 -2.10 -9.50
N ARG A 238 -8.56 -2.42 -8.26
CA ARG A 238 -9.46 -1.66 -7.40
C ARG A 238 -8.73 -1.27 -6.13
N TYR A 239 -8.68 0.03 -5.87
CA TYR A 239 -8.18 0.60 -4.61
C TYR A 239 -9.38 0.90 -3.72
N GLY A 240 -9.39 0.39 -2.50
CA GLY A 240 -10.59 0.39 -1.65
C GLY A 240 -10.31 0.11 -0.18
N VAL A 241 -11.38 0.05 0.62
CA VAL A 241 -11.31 -0.31 2.05
C VAL A 241 -12.04 -1.63 2.27
N ASN A 242 -11.53 -2.51 3.12
CA ASN A 242 -12.25 -3.69 3.57
C ASN A 242 -12.86 -3.42 4.95
N ASN A 243 -14.17 -3.18 4.99
CA ASN A 243 -14.91 -2.87 6.22
C ASN A 243 -15.23 -4.13 7.06
N GLY A 244 -14.49 -5.23 6.85
CA GLY A 244 -14.70 -6.56 7.48
C GLY A 244 -15.95 -7.30 7.00
N ARG A 245 -16.62 -6.80 5.96
CA ARG A 245 -17.87 -7.33 5.37
C ARG A 245 -17.97 -7.15 3.86
N GLU A 246 -17.42 -6.07 3.32
CA GLU A 246 -17.27 -5.85 1.89
C GLU A 246 -16.00 -5.06 1.60
N PHE A 247 -15.49 -5.19 0.37
CA PHE A 247 -14.42 -4.35 -0.15
C PHE A 247 -15.03 -3.19 -0.95
N THR A 248 -15.11 -2.02 -0.32
CA THR A 248 -15.66 -0.81 -0.92
C THR A 248 -14.62 -0.19 -1.84
N THR A 249 -14.85 -0.25 -3.16
CA THR A 249 -13.95 0.35 -4.16
C THR A 249 -14.05 1.88 -4.11
N LEU A 250 -12.95 2.55 -3.76
CA LEU A 250 -12.82 4.01 -3.80
C LEU A 250 -12.48 4.50 -5.22
N THR A 251 -11.50 3.84 -5.86
CA THR A 251 -11.11 4.11 -7.25
C THR A 251 -10.62 2.85 -7.95
N THR A 252 -10.42 2.96 -9.26
CA THR A 252 -9.88 1.89 -10.11
C THR A 252 -8.71 2.44 -10.93
N SER A 253 -7.84 1.57 -11.44
CA SER A 253 -6.78 1.98 -12.38
C SER A 253 -7.34 2.78 -13.57
N LYS A 254 -8.53 2.39 -14.08
CA LYS A 254 -9.27 3.12 -15.13
C LYS A 254 -9.73 4.52 -14.69
N GLY A 255 -10.10 4.67 -13.42
CA GLY A 255 -10.43 5.96 -12.80
C GLY A 255 -9.21 6.86 -12.66
N ILE A 256 -8.11 6.32 -12.15
CA ILE A 256 -6.82 7.02 -12.04
C ILE A 256 -6.33 7.48 -13.42
N ARG A 257 -6.37 6.61 -14.44
CA ARG A 257 -6.07 7.01 -15.84
C ARG A 257 -6.94 8.16 -16.33
N LYS A 258 -8.25 8.18 -16.02
CA LYS A 258 -9.13 9.29 -16.43
C LYS A 258 -8.68 10.61 -15.81
N ILE A 259 -8.27 10.61 -14.54
CA ILE A 259 -7.75 11.78 -13.84
C ILE A 259 -6.42 12.24 -14.48
N ILE A 260 -5.50 11.31 -14.74
CA ILE A 260 -4.23 11.56 -15.44
C ILE A 260 -4.46 12.19 -16.83
N ASN A 261 -5.40 11.67 -17.62
CA ASN A 261 -5.71 12.21 -18.94
C ASN A 261 -6.26 13.66 -18.86
N LEU A 262 -7.09 13.96 -17.85
CA LEU A 262 -7.60 15.31 -17.60
C LEU A 262 -6.49 16.27 -17.13
N SER A 263 -5.47 15.76 -16.46
CA SER A 263 -4.37 16.56 -15.89
C SER A 263 -3.49 17.27 -16.94
N SER A 264 -3.55 16.82 -18.20
CA SER A 264 -2.81 17.44 -19.31
C SER A 264 -3.11 18.93 -19.50
N SER A 265 -4.40 19.34 -19.46
CA SER A 265 -4.77 20.72 -19.73
C SER A 265 -4.21 21.69 -18.70
N TYR A 266 -4.16 21.26 -17.44
CA TYR A 266 -3.53 22.03 -16.36
C TYR A 266 -2.02 22.12 -16.59
N TYR A 267 -1.33 21.01 -16.81
CA TYR A 267 0.12 21.01 -17.05
C TYR A 267 0.54 21.88 -18.25
N THR A 268 -0.22 21.85 -19.35
CA THR A 268 0.04 22.72 -20.52
C THR A 268 -0.28 24.19 -20.30
N SER A 269 -1.00 24.54 -19.23
CA SER A 269 -1.26 25.94 -18.85
C SER A 269 -0.17 26.55 -17.95
N LEU A 270 0.74 25.74 -17.42
CA LEU A 270 1.86 26.21 -16.61
C LEU A 270 2.95 26.82 -17.51
N ASP A 271 3.23 28.11 -17.36
CA ASP A 271 4.30 28.79 -18.08
C ASP A 271 5.67 28.39 -17.50
N PRO A 272 6.56 27.72 -18.27
CA PRO A 272 7.89 27.38 -17.81
C PRO A 272 8.79 28.60 -17.56
N SER A 273 8.38 29.80 -18.00
CA SER A 273 9.13 31.05 -17.86
C SER A 273 8.87 31.77 -16.53
N ASP A 274 7.74 31.47 -15.87
CA ASP A 274 7.35 32.07 -14.60
C ASP A 274 8.03 31.35 -13.42
N LYS A 275 8.82 32.10 -12.64
CA LYS A 275 9.55 31.61 -11.47
C LYS A 275 8.65 30.95 -10.41
N VAL A 276 7.40 31.38 -10.27
CA VAL A 276 6.47 30.77 -9.30
C VAL A 276 5.95 29.43 -9.84
N GLN A 277 5.60 29.37 -11.13
CA GLN A 277 5.10 28.17 -11.77
C GLN A 277 6.19 27.09 -11.94
N GLN A 278 7.46 27.51 -12.08
CA GLN A 278 8.64 26.64 -11.99
C GLN A 278 8.73 25.87 -10.66
N LEU A 279 8.19 26.40 -9.55
CA LEU A 279 8.16 25.70 -8.25
C LEU A 279 6.97 24.73 -8.13
N LEU A 280 5.85 25.03 -8.80
CA LEU A 280 4.64 24.19 -8.78
C LEU A 280 4.80 22.93 -9.65
N ARG A 281 5.47 23.06 -10.81
CA ARG A 281 5.59 22.00 -11.81
C ARG A 281 6.26 20.71 -11.28
N PRO A 282 7.39 20.75 -10.54
CA PRO A 282 7.98 19.55 -9.93
C PRO A 282 7.03 18.85 -8.96
N ARG A 283 6.39 19.59 -8.05
CA ARG A 283 5.43 19.04 -7.08
C ARG A 283 4.22 18.39 -7.75
N PHE A 284 3.64 19.04 -8.76
CA PHE A 284 2.58 18.45 -9.58
C PHE A 284 3.03 17.14 -10.26
N LEU A 285 4.25 17.11 -10.80
CA LEU A 285 4.82 15.91 -11.42
C LEU A 285 5.06 14.78 -10.40
N GLN A 286 5.46 15.08 -9.16
CA GLN A 286 5.53 14.06 -8.09
C GLN A 286 4.17 13.36 -7.88
N MET A 287 3.09 14.14 -7.85
CA MET A 287 1.72 13.59 -7.70
C MET A 287 1.31 12.75 -8.92
N LEU A 288 1.65 13.21 -10.13
CA LEU A 288 1.45 12.43 -11.35
C LEU A 288 2.23 11.11 -11.33
N VAL A 289 3.50 11.12 -10.91
CA VAL A 289 4.34 9.91 -10.80
C VAL A 289 3.77 8.94 -9.76
N LEU A 290 3.29 9.42 -8.61
CA LEU A 290 2.60 8.61 -7.62
C LEU A 290 1.36 7.91 -8.21
N LEU A 291 0.49 8.65 -8.90
CA LEU A 291 -0.70 8.08 -9.52
C LEU A 291 -0.38 7.11 -10.67
N LEU A 292 0.67 7.37 -11.44
CA LEU A 292 1.19 6.44 -12.47
C LEU A 292 1.73 5.14 -11.85
N SER A 293 2.29 5.20 -10.64
CA SER A 293 2.76 4.00 -9.94
C SER A 293 1.63 3.03 -9.57
N PHE A 294 0.38 3.51 -9.52
CA PHE A 294 -0.83 2.72 -9.24
C PHE A 294 -1.44 2.08 -10.50
N LEU A 295 -0.72 2.04 -11.62
CA LEU A 295 -1.16 1.42 -12.87
C LEU A 295 -0.37 0.13 -13.17
N ASN A 296 -1.09 -0.89 -13.64
CA ASN A 296 -0.50 -2.11 -14.18
C ASN A 296 0.15 -1.85 -15.54
N ASP A 297 0.81 -2.85 -16.12
CA ASP A 297 1.50 -2.70 -17.41
C ASP A 297 0.53 -2.34 -18.55
N ASP A 298 -0.62 -3.02 -18.64
CA ASP A 298 -1.67 -2.73 -19.61
C ASP A 298 -2.13 -1.26 -19.53
N ASP A 299 -2.45 -0.75 -18.34
CA ASP A 299 -3.03 0.57 -18.17
C ASP A 299 -1.99 1.69 -18.42
N LEU A 300 -0.69 1.46 -18.16
CA LEU A 300 0.40 2.35 -18.60
C LEU A 300 0.61 2.31 -20.11
N HIS A 301 0.65 1.12 -20.71
CA HIS A 301 0.81 0.97 -22.17
C HIS A 301 -0.26 1.74 -22.94
N ASN A 302 -1.51 1.68 -22.46
CA ASN A 302 -2.66 2.42 -23.00
C ASN A 302 -2.54 3.96 -22.94
N ILE A 303 -1.61 4.53 -22.17
CA ILE A 303 -1.35 5.98 -22.09
C ILE A 303 0.07 6.37 -22.51
N ARG A 304 0.89 5.43 -22.97
CA ARG A 304 2.29 5.65 -23.32
C ARG A 304 2.51 6.87 -24.22
N GLU A 305 1.82 6.92 -25.37
CA GLU A 305 1.92 7.99 -26.36
C GLU A 305 1.51 9.36 -25.79
N PHE A 306 0.56 9.37 -24.85
CA PHE A 306 0.13 10.57 -24.14
C PHE A 306 1.18 11.04 -23.12
N LEU A 307 1.79 10.14 -22.36
CA LEU A 307 2.87 10.48 -21.42
C LEU A 307 4.13 10.99 -22.12
N GLU A 308 4.53 10.35 -23.23
CA GLU A 308 5.67 10.76 -24.05
C GLU A 308 5.46 12.13 -24.70
N ARG A 309 4.24 12.45 -25.16
CA ARG A 309 3.92 13.75 -25.79
C ARG A 309 3.66 14.89 -24.82
N THR A 310 2.91 14.65 -23.74
CA THR A 310 2.44 15.70 -22.84
C THR A 310 3.39 15.97 -21.70
N PHE A 311 3.94 14.92 -21.08
CA PHE A 311 4.77 15.05 -19.86
C PHE A 311 6.25 14.82 -20.11
N HIS A 312 6.65 14.47 -21.34
CA HIS A 312 8.04 14.23 -21.72
C HIS A 312 8.67 13.08 -20.90
N PHE A 313 7.87 12.07 -20.57
CA PHE A 313 8.34 10.83 -19.96
C PHE A 313 8.59 9.76 -21.00
N ARG A 314 9.72 9.07 -20.88
CA ARG A 314 9.93 7.80 -21.58
C ARG A 314 9.05 6.73 -20.94
N ALA A 315 7.91 6.41 -21.56
CA ALA A 315 6.84 5.63 -20.94
C ALA A 315 6.86 4.13 -21.30
N ASP A 316 8.06 3.54 -21.43
CA ASP A 316 8.25 2.09 -21.32
C ASP A 316 8.36 1.66 -19.84
N ARG A 317 7.94 0.44 -19.50
CA ARG A 317 7.87 -0.01 -18.10
C ARG A 317 9.21 0.07 -17.36
N PRO A 318 10.36 -0.34 -17.93
CA PRO A 318 11.66 -0.19 -17.28
C PRO A 318 11.97 1.27 -16.90
N SER A 319 11.77 2.20 -17.83
CA SER A 319 12.00 3.64 -17.59
C SER A 319 11.03 4.22 -16.55
N MET A 320 9.77 3.78 -16.56
CA MET A 320 8.78 4.19 -15.56
C MET A 320 9.08 3.63 -14.16
N GLU A 321 9.53 2.38 -14.01
CA GLU A 321 9.93 1.86 -12.70
C GLU A 321 11.18 2.55 -12.14
N LEU A 322 12.15 2.93 -12.97
CA LEU A 322 13.26 3.78 -12.53
C LEU A 322 12.79 5.15 -12.02
N LEU A 323 11.78 5.74 -12.67
CA LEU A 323 11.16 6.98 -12.22
C LEU A 323 10.39 6.78 -10.90
N PHE A 324 9.67 5.66 -10.74
CA PHE A 324 9.00 5.34 -9.48
C PHE A 324 10.01 5.07 -8.35
N LEU A 325 11.10 4.34 -8.60
CA LEU A 325 12.17 4.10 -7.63
C LEU A 325 12.85 5.41 -7.18
N LYS A 326 13.12 6.32 -8.13
CA LYS A 326 13.68 7.65 -7.82
C LYS A 326 12.75 8.51 -6.97
N VAL A 327 11.46 8.52 -7.29
CA VAL A 327 10.51 9.52 -6.77
C VAL A 327 9.73 9.04 -5.55
N ILE A 328 9.44 7.74 -5.45
CA ILE A 328 8.54 7.18 -4.44
C ILE A 328 9.38 6.38 -3.42
N PRO A 329 9.20 6.61 -2.11
CA PRO A 329 9.92 5.85 -1.08
C PRO A 329 9.30 4.45 -0.95
N PHE A 330 9.91 3.47 -1.63
CA PHE A 330 9.57 2.05 -1.49
C PHE A 330 10.48 1.39 -0.47
N TYR A 331 9.93 0.45 0.31
CA TYR A 331 10.67 -0.28 1.36
C TYR A 331 10.45 -1.79 1.26
N SER A 332 11.30 -2.54 1.96
CA SER A 332 11.11 -3.97 2.23
C SER A 332 11.61 -4.34 3.63
N ILE A 333 11.15 -5.47 4.17
CA ILE A 333 11.63 -6.00 5.47
C ILE A 333 13.14 -6.26 5.54
N ASN A 334 13.77 -6.57 4.40
CA ASN A 334 15.21 -6.78 4.28
C ASN A 334 15.67 -6.55 2.84
N ALA A 335 16.99 -6.50 2.64
CA ALA A 335 17.59 -6.16 1.36
C ALA A 335 17.48 -7.28 0.30
N HIS A 336 17.35 -8.54 0.71
CA HIS A 336 17.02 -9.64 -0.21
C HIS A 336 15.65 -9.41 -0.83
N VAL A 337 14.59 -9.20 -0.02
CA VAL A 337 13.23 -8.92 -0.52
C VAL A 337 13.21 -7.69 -1.41
N PHE A 338 13.94 -6.63 -1.04
CA PHE A 338 14.07 -5.43 -1.87
C PHE A 338 14.62 -5.76 -3.26
N LEU A 339 15.82 -6.36 -3.31
CA LEU A 339 16.51 -6.70 -4.55
C LEU A 339 15.74 -7.71 -5.41
N THR A 340 15.22 -8.79 -4.81
CA THR A 340 14.45 -9.83 -5.52
C THR A 340 13.05 -9.40 -5.93
N SER A 341 12.56 -8.25 -5.47
CA SER A 341 11.32 -7.64 -5.97
C SER A 341 11.59 -6.53 -7.00
N MET A 342 12.66 -5.75 -6.77
CA MET A 342 13.00 -4.57 -7.55
C MET A 342 13.48 -4.90 -8.96
N VAL A 343 14.39 -5.88 -9.11
CA VAL A 343 14.88 -6.22 -10.45
C VAL A 343 13.80 -6.90 -11.32
N PRO A 344 12.95 -7.83 -10.84
CA PRO A 344 11.80 -8.29 -11.64
C PRO A 344 10.78 -7.20 -11.95
N ALA A 345 10.62 -6.18 -11.10
CA ALA A 345 9.76 -5.04 -11.42
C ALA A 345 10.31 -4.24 -12.62
N PHE A 346 11.63 -4.03 -12.67
CA PHE A 346 12.31 -3.34 -13.77
C PHE A 346 12.45 -4.19 -15.05
N GLU A 347 12.93 -5.43 -14.93
CA GLU A 347 13.27 -6.28 -16.09
C GLU A 347 12.09 -7.09 -16.63
N GLY A 348 11.01 -7.24 -15.86
CA GLY A 348 9.79 -7.97 -16.25
C GLY A 348 9.87 -9.51 -16.13
N TRP A 349 11.04 -10.07 -15.81
CA TRP A 349 11.24 -11.49 -15.51
C TRP A 349 11.75 -11.67 -14.08
N SER A 350 11.28 -12.70 -13.39
CA SER A 350 11.89 -13.11 -12.13
C SER A 350 13.26 -13.69 -12.44
N PRO A 351 14.37 -13.13 -11.92
CA PRO A 351 15.66 -13.76 -12.05
C PRO A 351 15.62 -15.17 -11.44
N ARG A 352 16.54 -16.03 -11.87
CA ARG A 352 16.90 -17.17 -11.02
C ARG A 352 17.26 -16.57 -9.65
N LYS A 353 16.63 -17.08 -8.58
CA LYS A 353 16.94 -16.63 -7.21
C LYS A 353 18.46 -16.54 -7.08
N PRO A 354 19.04 -15.40 -6.67
CA PRO A 354 20.46 -15.39 -6.36
C PRO A 354 20.69 -16.49 -5.34
N ASP A 355 21.61 -17.41 -5.63
CA ASP A 355 22.12 -18.27 -4.57
C ASP A 355 22.64 -17.34 -3.46
N ASN A 356 22.44 -17.72 -2.20
CA ASN A 356 22.47 -16.86 -1.00
C ASN A 356 23.79 -16.11 -0.69
N GLN A 357 24.71 -15.98 -1.65
CA GLN A 357 26.07 -15.48 -1.49
C GLN A 357 26.47 -14.33 -2.43
N ASP A 358 25.63 -13.90 -3.40
CA ASP A 358 26.05 -12.81 -4.30
C ASP A 358 24.96 -11.81 -4.73
N HIS A 359 24.41 -11.08 -3.75
CA HIS A 359 23.60 -9.88 -4.01
C HIS A 359 24.41 -8.76 -4.68
N ALA A 360 25.72 -8.69 -4.42
CA ALA A 360 26.59 -7.65 -4.95
C ALA A 360 26.75 -7.76 -6.47
N PHE A 361 27.09 -8.94 -7.01
CA PHE A 361 27.14 -9.19 -8.45
C PHE A 361 25.79 -8.93 -9.13
N TYR A 362 24.69 -9.28 -8.47
CA TYR A 362 23.36 -9.06 -9.03
C TYR A 362 23.01 -7.57 -9.11
N TRP A 363 23.35 -6.78 -8.09
CA TRP A 363 23.28 -5.32 -8.10
C TRP A 363 24.20 -4.69 -9.14
N GLU A 364 25.47 -5.09 -9.21
CA GLU A 364 26.42 -4.61 -10.22
C GLU A 364 25.95 -4.88 -11.65
N THR A 365 25.37 -6.07 -11.89
CA THR A 365 24.77 -6.45 -13.19
C THR A 365 23.61 -5.53 -13.54
N PHE A 366 22.74 -5.21 -12.57
CA PHE A 366 21.64 -4.29 -12.76
C PHE A 366 22.14 -2.87 -13.08
N ILE A 367 23.06 -2.29 -12.29
CA ILE A 367 23.65 -0.97 -12.58
C ILE A 367 24.37 -0.95 -13.94
N THR A 368 25.07 -2.02 -14.31
CA THR A 368 25.70 -2.15 -15.63
C THR A 368 24.69 -2.07 -16.78
N ARG A 369 23.47 -2.58 -16.59
CA ARG A 369 22.38 -2.49 -17.59
C ARG A 369 21.74 -1.11 -17.68
N LEU A 370 21.87 -0.27 -16.66
CA LEU A 370 21.33 1.10 -16.66
C LEU A 370 22.13 2.05 -17.57
N ALA A 371 23.45 1.89 -17.62
CA ALA A 371 24.33 2.78 -18.39
C ALA A 371 24.00 2.82 -19.91
N PRO A 372 23.84 1.69 -20.63
CA PRO A 372 23.42 1.69 -22.05
C PRO A 372 22.02 2.24 -22.29
N LEU A 373 21.14 2.26 -21.27
CA LEU A 373 19.81 2.84 -21.36
C LEU A 373 19.81 4.37 -21.19
N GLY A 374 20.96 4.95 -20.81
CA GLY A 374 21.17 6.37 -20.60
C GLY A 374 21.16 6.82 -19.14
N PHE A 375 21.13 5.90 -18.16
CA PHE A 375 20.98 6.26 -16.74
C PHE A 375 22.32 6.20 -15.99
N ILE A 376 22.55 7.16 -15.10
CA ILE A 376 23.67 7.19 -14.14
C ILE A 376 23.10 7.26 -12.73
N LEU A 377 23.67 6.48 -11.82
CA LEU A 377 23.41 6.53 -10.39
C LEU A 377 24.59 7.20 -9.66
N PRO A 378 24.47 8.49 -9.29
CA PRO A 378 25.47 9.18 -8.47
C PRO A 378 25.62 8.53 -7.09
N GLY A 379 26.86 8.35 -6.64
CA GLY A 379 27.21 7.84 -5.32
C GLY A 379 28.15 8.76 -4.56
N THR A 380 28.27 8.54 -3.26
CA THR A 380 29.28 9.18 -2.39
C THR A 380 30.65 8.50 -2.52
N ILE A 381 31.67 9.08 -1.89
CA ILE A 381 33.02 8.52 -1.80
C ILE A 381 33.05 7.05 -1.32
N ASP A 382 32.39 6.75 -0.21
CA ASP A 382 32.28 5.40 0.36
C ASP A 382 31.59 4.40 -0.60
N GLN A 383 30.74 4.93 -1.48
CA GLN A 383 29.95 4.16 -2.44
C GLN A 383 30.69 3.92 -3.76
N LEU A 384 31.80 4.60 -4.06
CA LEU A 384 32.43 4.59 -5.38
C LEU A 384 33.94 4.25 -5.40
N CYS A 385 34.70 4.55 -4.34
CA CYS A 385 36.16 4.39 -4.30
C CYS A 385 36.66 2.93 -4.41
N ARG A 386 36.64 2.40 -5.63
CA ARG A 386 37.14 1.08 -6.05
C ARG A 386 38.13 1.25 -7.20
N ALA A 387 39.21 0.49 -7.21
CA ALA A 387 40.15 0.46 -8.33
C ALA A 387 39.55 -0.13 -9.64
N GLN A 388 38.44 -0.86 -9.54
CA GLN A 388 37.70 -1.41 -10.68
C GLN A 388 36.20 -1.23 -10.45
N LYS A 389 35.46 -0.93 -11.52
CA LYS A 389 34.05 -0.52 -11.49
C LYS A 389 33.81 0.66 -10.53
N SER A 390 34.74 1.61 -10.52
CA SER A 390 34.71 2.83 -9.69
C SER A 390 33.40 3.62 -9.81
N TRP A 391 32.75 3.51 -10.97
CA TRP A 391 31.48 4.16 -11.28
C TRP A 391 30.23 3.43 -10.79
N ILE A 392 30.36 2.23 -10.19
CA ILE A 392 29.23 1.44 -9.69
C ILE A 392 29.11 1.58 -8.18
N VAL A 393 28.01 2.20 -7.74
CA VAL A 393 27.60 2.29 -6.32
C VAL A 393 27.67 0.92 -5.66
N GLN A 394 28.47 0.78 -4.60
CA GLN A 394 28.68 -0.49 -3.90
C GLN A 394 27.36 -1.02 -3.31
N TRP A 395 27.21 -2.35 -3.26
CA TRP A 395 26.20 -2.99 -2.42
C TRP A 395 26.74 -3.04 -0.97
N PRO A 396 26.11 -2.39 0.02
CA PRO A 396 26.60 -2.35 1.39
C PRO A 396 26.38 -3.70 2.10
N GLU A 397 27.13 -3.98 3.17
CA GLU A 397 27.06 -5.26 3.91
C GLU A 397 25.64 -5.64 4.34
N ASN A 398 24.87 -4.66 4.83
CA ASN A 398 23.48 -4.84 5.26
C ASN A 398 22.45 -4.78 4.11
N GLY A 399 22.90 -4.42 2.90
CA GLY A 399 22.13 -4.20 1.68
C GLY A 399 21.13 -3.02 1.73
N PHE A 400 20.68 -2.59 0.56
CA PHE A 400 19.63 -1.56 0.45
C PHE A 400 18.26 -2.16 0.80
N LYS A 401 17.52 -1.51 1.71
CA LYS A 401 16.18 -1.94 2.15
C LYS A 401 15.06 -1.04 1.62
N ASP A 402 15.43 0.00 0.90
CA ASP A 402 14.56 1.05 0.39
C ASP A 402 15.11 1.64 -0.91
N SER A 403 14.29 2.45 -1.57
CA SER A 403 14.62 3.10 -2.83
C SER A 403 15.39 4.42 -2.71
N LEU A 404 15.80 4.87 -1.51
CA LEU A 404 16.53 6.13 -1.33
C LEU A 404 17.88 6.13 -2.06
N VAL A 405 18.47 4.96 -2.30
CA VAL A 405 19.64 4.80 -3.18
C VAL A 405 19.42 5.43 -4.55
N PHE A 406 18.19 5.40 -5.10
CA PHE A 406 17.84 5.97 -6.40
C PHE A 406 17.49 7.47 -6.38
N ARG A 407 17.50 8.15 -5.23
CA ARG A 407 17.09 9.58 -5.11
C ARG A 407 17.85 10.51 -6.06
N ASN A 408 19.11 10.21 -6.31
CA ASN A 408 20.02 10.99 -7.16
C ASN A 408 20.05 10.52 -8.63
N LEU A 409 19.36 9.42 -8.97
CA LEU A 409 19.37 8.82 -10.30
C LEU A 409 19.05 9.86 -11.38
N GLN A 410 19.91 9.94 -12.39
CA GLN A 410 19.76 10.86 -13.52
C GLN A 410 19.68 10.11 -14.85
N TYR A 411 18.95 10.71 -15.79
CA TYR A 411 18.76 10.21 -17.14
C TYR A 411 19.40 11.17 -18.15
N CYS A 412 20.34 10.67 -18.93
CA CYS A 412 20.97 11.30 -20.09
C CYS A 412 19.97 11.39 -21.27
N ALA A 413 18.88 12.12 -21.04
CA ALA A 413 17.78 12.25 -21.98
C ALA A 413 18.11 13.22 -23.12
N PRO A 414 17.64 12.96 -24.35
CA PRO A 414 17.45 14.02 -25.33
C PRO A 414 16.56 15.13 -24.74
N ASP A 415 16.71 16.35 -25.23
CA ASP A 415 16.13 17.57 -24.63
C ASP A 415 14.62 17.48 -24.36
N ASN A 416 13.89 16.78 -25.23
CA ASN A 416 12.45 16.55 -25.15
C ASN A 416 12.02 15.45 -24.15
N LEU A 417 12.93 14.90 -23.35
CA LEU A 417 12.68 13.86 -22.34
C LEU A 417 13.39 14.13 -21.00
N ARG A 418 13.95 15.34 -20.80
CA ARG A 418 14.72 15.70 -19.59
C ARG A 418 13.89 15.78 -18.31
N THR A 419 12.56 15.81 -18.40
CA THR A 419 11.62 15.96 -17.27
C THR A 419 11.76 14.87 -16.19
N PHE A 420 12.37 13.71 -16.50
CA PHE A 420 12.81 12.73 -15.48
C PHE A 420 13.76 13.34 -14.41
N ASN A 421 14.61 14.28 -14.80
CA ASN A 421 15.62 14.89 -13.93
C ASN A 421 15.06 16.03 -13.06
N ASP A 422 13.95 16.63 -13.48
CA ASP A 422 13.31 17.78 -12.84
C ASP A 422 12.43 17.38 -11.63
N ILE A 423 12.17 16.08 -11.45
CA ILE A 423 11.27 15.57 -10.41
C ILE A 423 12.06 15.12 -9.18
N PRO A 424 11.86 15.77 -8.01
CA PRO A 424 12.52 15.38 -6.77
C PRO A 424 11.88 14.13 -6.13
N PRO A 425 12.58 13.46 -5.19
CA PRO A 425 11.99 12.43 -4.35
C PRO A 425 10.87 12.97 -3.45
N ILE A 426 9.88 12.13 -3.18
CA ILE A 426 8.87 12.36 -2.14
C ILE A 426 9.51 11.97 -0.81
N GLU A 427 10.16 12.95 -0.19
CA GLU A 427 10.79 12.79 1.13
C GLU A 427 9.72 12.57 2.21
N ARG A 428 9.97 11.63 3.13
CA ARG A 428 9.34 11.68 4.44
C ARG A 428 10.23 12.54 5.32
N ASP A 429 9.68 13.57 5.95
CA ASP A 429 10.43 14.72 6.53
C ASP A 429 11.35 14.39 7.72
N HIS A 430 11.59 13.10 7.98
CA HIS A 430 12.34 12.55 9.10
C HIS A 430 13.40 11.54 8.64
N GLU A 431 13.47 11.21 7.34
CA GLU A 431 14.48 10.31 6.79
C GLU A 431 15.88 10.92 6.96
N GLY A 432 16.81 10.14 7.52
CA GLY A 432 18.13 10.61 7.94
C GLY A 432 18.17 11.45 9.23
N ARG A 433 17.03 11.80 9.86
CA ARG A 433 17.02 12.49 11.15
C ARG A 433 17.14 11.49 12.31
N ASN A 434 17.82 11.92 13.39
CA ASN A 434 17.89 11.17 14.64
C ASN A 434 16.47 10.90 15.19
N GLU A 435 16.20 9.69 15.70
CA GLU A 435 14.91 9.31 16.28
C GLU A 435 14.43 10.25 17.42
N ASN A 436 15.37 10.90 18.10
CA ASN A 436 15.13 11.88 19.16
C ASN A 436 14.97 13.33 18.64
N ALA A 437 15.11 13.58 17.34
CA ALA A 437 14.88 14.90 16.76
C ALA A 437 13.42 15.32 16.96
N LEU A 438 13.22 16.63 17.12
CA LEU A 438 11.89 17.22 17.31
C LEU A 438 11.31 17.71 15.99
N LEU A 439 9.99 17.58 15.88
CA LEU A 439 9.17 17.91 14.73
C LEU A 439 8.08 18.88 15.15
N ASN A 440 7.95 20.00 14.45
CA ASN A 440 6.87 20.95 14.70
C ASN A 440 5.59 20.45 14.00
N ALA A 441 4.50 20.29 14.75
CA ALA A 441 3.24 19.71 14.31
C ALA A 441 2.06 20.56 14.80
N ILE A 442 1.15 20.91 13.89
CA ILE A 442 -0.15 21.53 14.23
C ILE A 442 -1.10 20.40 14.60
N PHE A 443 -1.64 20.46 15.82
CA PHE A 443 -2.60 19.50 16.33
C PHE A 443 -4.05 19.94 16.04
N THR A 444 -5.03 19.06 16.23
CA THR A 444 -6.46 19.34 15.97
C THR A 444 -7.08 20.43 16.84
N ASN A 445 -6.45 20.79 17.96
CA ASN A 445 -6.80 21.96 18.76
C ASN A 445 -6.30 23.29 18.14
N GLY A 446 -5.61 23.25 17.00
CA GLY A 446 -5.05 24.42 16.31
C GLY A 446 -3.71 24.92 16.86
N LEU A 447 -3.14 24.25 17.88
CA LEU A 447 -1.90 24.65 18.53
C LEU A 447 -0.69 23.89 17.95
N GLN A 448 0.50 24.51 18.07
CA GLN A 448 1.77 23.96 17.58
C GLN A 448 2.53 23.25 18.68
N TYR A 449 2.93 22.00 18.42
CA TYR A 449 3.70 21.18 19.34
C TYR A 449 4.92 20.56 18.67
N LEU A 450 6.01 20.49 19.43
CA LEU A 450 7.19 19.69 19.17
C LEU A 450 6.97 18.26 19.67
N ILE A 451 7.04 17.30 18.75
CA ILE A 451 6.97 15.86 19.01
C ILE A 451 8.25 15.17 18.51
N ARG A 452 8.62 14.01 19.06
CA ARG A 452 9.79 13.25 18.57
C ARG A 452 9.49 12.52 17.27
N VAL A 453 10.50 12.39 16.40
CA VAL A 453 10.45 11.55 15.19
C VAL A 453 9.95 10.13 15.50
N ALA A 454 10.47 9.50 16.55
CA ALA A 454 10.06 8.14 16.95
C ALA A 454 8.57 8.03 17.35
N ASP A 455 7.97 9.11 17.86
CA ASP A 455 6.59 9.11 18.35
C ASP A 455 5.57 9.36 17.21
N TYR A 456 5.98 10.02 16.12
CA TYR A 456 5.10 10.45 15.03
C TYR A 456 4.24 9.32 14.44
N GLU A 457 4.83 8.16 14.09
CA GLU A 457 4.08 7.01 13.56
C GLU A 457 3.07 6.48 14.60
N GLY A 458 3.44 6.48 15.90
CA GLY A 458 2.58 6.03 16.99
C GLY A 458 1.37 6.94 17.19
N ILE A 459 1.59 8.25 17.13
CA ILE A 459 0.56 9.28 17.24
C ILE A 459 -0.37 9.24 16.02
N LEU A 460 0.18 9.30 14.80
CA LEU A 460 -0.58 9.36 13.55
C LEU A 460 -1.45 8.12 13.29
N CYS A 461 -1.01 6.95 13.75
CA CYS A 461 -1.75 5.69 13.66
C CYS A 461 -2.63 5.40 14.88
N LEU A 462 -2.66 6.28 15.89
CA LEU A 462 -3.36 6.06 17.17
C LEU A 462 -3.01 4.69 17.78
N ARG A 463 -1.72 4.47 18.02
CA ARG A 463 -1.22 3.32 18.80
C ARG A 463 -1.33 3.65 20.29
N LYS A 464 -1.89 2.74 21.07
CA LYS A 464 -2.02 2.86 22.53
C LYS A 464 -0.65 3.15 23.15
N GLY A 465 -0.55 4.23 23.92
CA GLY A 465 0.69 4.69 24.52
C GLY A 465 0.56 6.07 25.16
N VAL A 466 1.66 6.53 25.75
CA VAL A 466 1.84 7.91 26.21
C VAL A 466 3.03 8.49 25.44
N TYR A 467 2.81 9.62 24.78
CA TYR A 467 3.81 10.31 23.97
C TYR A 467 4.03 11.72 24.52
N THR A 468 5.22 12.29 24.32
CA THR A 468 5.52 13.65 24.80
C THR A 468 5.25 14.66 23.69
N ALA A 469 4.42 15.67 23.98
CA ALA A 469 4.25 16.85 23.15
C ALA A 469 4.65 18.10 23.95
N GLN A 470 5.50 18.94 23.39
CA GLN A 470 5.93 20.20 24.02
C GLN A 470 5.40 21.37 23.17
N GLU A 471 4.82 22.42 23.73
CA GLU A 471 4.44 23.61 22.95
C GLU A 471 5.66 24.20 22.22
N ALA A 472 5.46 24.72 21.02
CA ALA A 472 6.56 25.24 20.18
C ALA A 472 7.18 26.57 20.66
N ASP A 473 6.64 27.17 21.72
CA ASP A 473 7.14 28.42 22.30
C ASP A 473 8.46 28.25 23.09
N ILE A 474 9.18 29.37 23.27
CA ILE A 474 10.49 29.44 23.93
C ILE A 474 10.48 28.86 25.37
N ASN A 475 9.33 28.89 26.04
CA ASN A 475 9.10 28.29 27.37
C ASN A 475 7.95 27.26 27.36
N GLY A 476 7.67 26.65 26.21
CA GLY A 476 6.48 25.82 25.99
C GLY A 476 6.31 24.67 26.98
N GLN A 477 5.08 24.49 27.51
CA GLN A 477 4.79 23.42 28.44
C GLN A 477 4.88 22.04 27.77
N ARG A 478 5.29 21.05 28.57
CA ARG A 478 5.25 19.64 28.18
C ARG A 478 3.96 19.00 28.66
N TYR A 479 3.32 18.26 27.77
CA TYR A 479 2.10 17.53 27.99
C TYR A 479 2.29 16.06 27.61
N ASP A 480 1.63 15.20 28.37
CA ASP A 480 1.48 13.79 28.04
C ASP A 480 0.29 13.64 27.08
N LEU A 481 0.57 13.24 25.85
CA LEU A 481 -0.40 12.84 24.85
C LEU A 481 -0.76 11.37 25.08
N ILE A 482 -1.95 11.12 25.61
CA ILE A 482 -2.40 9.78 25.99
C ILE A 482 -3.28 9.23 24.86
N VAL A 483 -2.92 8.06 24.34
CA VAL A 483 -3.75 7.30 23.41
C VAL A 483 -4.34 6.10 24.13
N GLU A 484 -5.64 6.18 24.44
CA GLU A 484 -6.42 5.14 25.11
C GLU A 484 -7.01 4.15 24.09
N GLU A 485 -7.28 2.92 24.53
CA GLU A 485 -7.89 1.84 23.74
C GLU A 485 -8.99 1.15 24.54
N THR A 486 -10.21 1.14 24.01
CA THR A 486 -11.40 0.56 24.65
C THR A 486 -12.13 -0.37 23.70
N THR A 487 -12.34 -1.64 24.07
CA THR A 487 -13.17 -2.57 23.29
C THR A 487 -14.65 -2.21 23.40
N LEU A 488 -15.39 -2.27 22.29
CA LEU A 488 -16.78 -1.81 22.20
C LEU A 488 -17.81 -2.94 22.13
N ASN A 489 -17.44 -4.11 21.60
CA ASN A 489 -18.38 -5.21 21.34
C ASN A 489 -18.23 -6.43 22.28
N ASP A 490 -17.54 -6.30 23.42
CA ASP A 490 -17.36 -7.40 24.38
C ASP A 490 -18.70 -7.99 24.88
N ALA A 491 -19.70 -7.14 25.15
CA ALA A 491 -21.04 -7.59 25.54
C ALA A 491 -21.75 -8.39 24.42
N ALA A 492 -21.51 -8.05 23.15
CA ALA A 492 -22.06 -8.80 22.01
C ALA A 492 -21.34 -10.15 21.80
N TYR A 493 -20.05 -10.24 22.13
CA TYR A 493 -19.32 -11.52 22.18
C TYR A 493 -19.87 -12.44 23.27
N GLN A 494 -20.04 -11.92 24.50
CA GLN A 494 -20.64 -12.69 25.61
C GLN A 494 -22.05 -13.19 25.26
N ALA A 495 -22.88 -12.32 24.70
CA ALA A 495 -24.22 -12.67 24.21
C ALA A 495 -24.20 -13.77 23.14
N VAL A 496 -23.21 -13.78 22.23
CA VAL A 496 -23.06 -14.84 21.22
C VAL A 496 -22.54 -16.15 21.81
N ASP A 497 -21.59 -16.12 22.74
CA ASP A 497 -21.14 -17.34 23.42
C ASP A 497 -22.30 -18.01 24.16
N HIS A 498 -23.12 -17.21 24.86
CA HIS A 498 -24.30 -17.67 25.59
C HIS A 498 -25.44 -18.14 24.66
N ILE A 499 -25.74 -17.47 23.54
CA ILE A 499 -26.78 -17.94 22.61
C ILE A 499 -26.34 -19.17 21.82
N ASN A 500 -25.05 -19.31 21.48
CA ASN A 500 -24.51 -20.52 20.86
C ASN A 500 -24.59 -21.71 21.83
N ASP A 501 -24.44 -21.47 23.13
CA ASP A 501 -24.72 -22.48 24.16
C ASP A 501 -26.18 -22.97 24.14
N VAL A 502 -27.15 -22.08 23.88
CA VAL A 502 -28.57 -22.45 23.69
C VAL A 502 -28.75 -23.22 22.38
N ILE A 503 -28.21 -22.72 21.25
CA ILE A 503 -28.27 -23.37 19.93
C ILE A 503 -27.74 -24.81 20.01
N ARG A 504 -26.55 -25.01 20.59
CA ARG A 504 -25.94 -26.34 20.79
C ARG A 504 -26.83 -27.27 21.60
N ARG A 505 -27.43 -26.80 22.70
CA ARG A 505 -28.34 -27.60 23.55
C ARG A 505 -29.61 -27.99 22.82
N VAL A 506 -30.21 -27.08 22.05
CA VAL A 506 -31.43 -27.36 21.27
C VAL A 506 -31.13 -28.28 20.08
N ASN A 507 -30.03 -28.05 19.35
CA ASN A 507 -29.58 -28.93 18.26
C ASN A 507 -29.29 -30.36 18.75
N HIS A 508 -28.65 -30.50 19.91
CA HIS A 508 -28.42 -31.80 20.54
C HIS A 508 -29.75 -32.51 20.90
N TRP A 509 -30.73 -31.77 21.43
CA TRP A 509 -32.07 -32.32 21.71
C TRP A 509 -32.81 -32.74 20.42
N LEU A 510 -32.77 -31.92 19.36
CA LEU A 510 -33.37 -32.21 18.05
C LEU A 510 -32.74 -33.45 17.37
N THR A 511 -31.42 -33.63 17.48
CA THR A 511 -30.74 -34.84 16.99
C THR A 511 -31.10 -36.09 17.79
N GLY A 512 -31.34 -35.95 19.11
CA GLY A 512 -31.88 -37.02 19.96
C GLY A 512 -33.23 -37.56 19.46
N PHE A 513 -34.12 -36.68 18.97
CA PHE A 513 -35.40 -37.08 18.35
C PHE A 513 -35.20 -37.90 17.06
N LYS A 514 -34.23 -37.52 16.20
CA LYS A 514 -33.89 -38.29 14.99
C LYS A 514 -33.29 -39.67 15.34
N GLY A 515 -32.50 -39.77 16.42
CA GLY A 515 -31.90 -41.03 16.88
C GLY A 515 -32.90 -42.03 17.51
N GLN A 516 -33.89 -41.55 18.28
CA GLN A 516 -34.90 -42.42 18.90
C GLN A 516 -35.84 -43.10 17.90
N ALA A 517 -36.04 -42.52 16.71
CA ALA A 517 -36.80 -43.15 15.64
C ALA A 517 -36.12 -44.41 15.07
N ILE A 518 -34.78 -44.51 15.17
CA ILE A 518 -33.98 -45.60 14.56
C ILE A 518 -33.66 -46.71 15.57
N ARG A 519 -33.54 -46.40 16.88
CA ARG A 519 -33.20 -47.39 17.92
C ARG A 519 -34.38 -48.18 18.51
N ARG A 520 -35.59 -48.13 17.91
CA ARG A 520 -36.75 -48.97 18.29
C ARG A 520 -37.03 -50.10 17.29
N ARG A 521 -36.02 -50.93 17.01
CA ARG A 521 -36.19 -52.28 16.44
C ARG A 521 -35.62 -53.29 17.43
N GLY A 522 -36.48 -53.95 18.20
CA GLY A 522 -36.04 -55.00 19.13
C GLY A 522 -36.78 -55.14 20.46
N THR A 523 -38.10 -54.90 20.55
CA THR A 523 -38.97 -55.55 21.56
C THR A 523 -40.45 -55.25 21.29
N LEU A 524 -41.30 -56.26 21.51
CA LEU A 524 -42.75 -56.16 21.37
C LEU A 524 -43.38 -55.45 22.58
N PHE A 525 -43.56 -54.13 22.49
CA PHE A 525 -44.54 -53.42 23.31
C PHE A 525 -45.65 -52.84 22.44
N LYS A 526 -46.90 -53.16 22.81
CA LYS A 526 -48.12 -52.71 22.13
C LYS A 526 -48.18 -51.18 22.04
N ALA A 527 -48.82 -50.69 21.00
CA ALA A 527 -49.00 -49.26 20.75
C ALA A 527 -49.82 -48.58 21.86
N MET A 528 -49.13 -47.96 22.82
CA MET A 528 -49.63 -46.72 23.41
C MET A 528 -49.39 -45.60 22.40
N LYS A 529 -50.42 -45.28 21.60
CA LYS A 529 -50.49 -43.99 20.91
C LYS A 529 -50.63 -42.92 21.99
N VAL A 530 -49.53 -42.26 22.36
CA VAL A 530 -49.60 -40.96 23.04
C VAL A 530 -50.09 -39.95 22.00
N PRO A 531 -51.30 -39.38 22.11
CA PRO A 531 -51.75 -38.35 21.18
C PRO A 531 -51.04 -37.04 21.51
N GLY A 532 -50.53 -36.32 20.51
CA GLY A 532 -50.22 -34.90 20.65
C GLY A 532 -48.77 -34.44 20.43
N MET A 533 -47.77 -35.33 20.26
CA MET A 533 -46.45 -34.87 19.78
C MET A 533 -46.47 -34.64 18.26
N ALA A 534 -46.95 -33.47 17.86
CA ALA A 534 -46.57 -32.86 16.60
C ALA A 534 -45.02 -32.78 16.52
N ARG A 535 -44.45 -32.85 15.32
CA ARG A 535 -43.03 -32.50 15.16
C ARG A 535 -42.84 -31.09 15.70
N PRO A 536 -41.86 -30.83 16.58
CA PRO A 536 -41.61 -29.47 17.03
C PRO A 536 -41.27 -28.64 15.80
N ASP A 537 -42.02 -27.55 15.59
CA ASP A 537 -41.63 -26.46 14.70
C ASP A 537 -40.50 -25.68 15.39
N ILE A 538 -39.34 -26.35 15.51
CA ILE A 538 -38.07 -25.82 15.98
C ILE A 538 -37.03 -26.45 15.07
N GLU A 539 -36.41 -25.62 14.25
CA GLU A 539 -35.38 -26.00 13.29
C GLU A 539 -34.01 -26.01 13.97
N MET A 540 -33.07 -26.73 13.37
CA MET A 540 -31.68 -26.67 13.81
C MET A 540 -31.07 -25.38 13.26
N LEU A 541 -30.67 -24.47 14.15
CA LEU A 541 -29.99 -23.23 13.75
C LEU A 541 -28.49 -23.44 13.69
N GLU A 542 -27.82 -22.68 12.82
CA GLU A 542 -26.37 -22.55 12.83
C GLU A 542 -25.92 -21.63 13.97
N GLU A 543 -24.70 -21.82 14.48
CA GLU A 543 -24.13 -20.95 15.50
C GLU A 543 -23.89 -19.54 14.97
N LEU A 544 -24.29 -18.53 15.74
CA LEU A 544 -24.06 -17.13 15.38
C LEU A 544 -22.56 -16.79 15.46
N ARG A 545 -22.10 -15.94 14.54
CA ARG A 545 -20.74 -15.37 14.54
C ARG A 545 -20.83 -13.85 14.61
N VAL A 546 -20.21 -13.24 15.63
CA VAL A 546 -20.05 -11.78 15.70
C VAL A 546 -19.10 -11.32 14.58
N SER A 547 -19.21 -10.06 14.20
CA SER A 547 -18.09 -9.31 13.59
C SER A 547 -16.85 -9.29 14.51
N GLY A 548 -15.68 -8.95 13.94
CA GLY A 548 -14.39 -8.92 14.63
C GLY A 548 -14.31 -8.02 15.87
N ARG A 549 -13.14 -7.98 16.51
CA ARG A 549 -12.91 -7.17 17.73
C ARG A 549 -12.96 -5.69 17.38
N LEU A 550 -14.04 -5.02 17.82
CA LEU A 550 -14.29 -3.61 17.58
C LEU A 550 -13.76 -2.78 18.74
N LYS A 551 -12.92 -1.80 18.45
CA LYS A 551 -12.19 -1.00 19.43
C LYS A 551 -12.28 0.49 19.09
N ARG A 552 -12.35 1.33 20.12
CA ARG A 552 -12.26 2.79 20.06
C ARG A 552 -10.88 3.21 20.56
N PHE A 553 -10.23 4.08 19.80
CA PHE A 553 -8.97 4.72 20.15
C PHE A 553 -9.24 6.21 20.35
N ARG A 554 -8.77 6.78 21.46
CA ARG A 554 -8.95 8.19 21.83
C ARG A 554 -7.60 8.80 22.12
N ALA A 555 -7.20 9.82 21.37
CA ALA A 555 -6.05 10.65 21.69
C ALA A 555 -6.52 11.89 22.48
N ALA A 556 -5.98 12.07 23.67
CA ALA A 556 -6.26 13.22 24.53
C ALA A 556 -4.95 13.88 25.01
N LEU A 557 -4.95 15.20 25.09
CA LEU A 557 -3.86 16.01 25.61
C LEU A 557 -4.38 16.83 26.79
N GLY A 558 -3.97 16.45 28.01
CA GLY A 558 -4.62 16.93 29.23
C GLY A 558 -6.12 16.57 29.22
N ASN A 559 -6.99 17.59 29.24
CA ASN A 559 -8.45 17.42 29.25
C ASN A 559 -9.10 17.50 27.85
N SER A 560 -8.32 17.74 26.80
CA SER A 560 -8.84 18.00 25.44
C SER A 560 -8.70 16.76 24.54
N ASP A 561 -9.81 16.35 23.93
CA ASP A 561 -9.82 15.28 22.93
C ASP A 561 -9.34 15.81 21.59
N LEU A 562 -8.28 15.18 21.07
CA LEU A 562 -7.67 15.53 19.78
C LEU A 562 -8.20 14.67 18.64
N ALA A 563 -8.39 13.37 18.90
CA ALA A 563 -8.88 12.44 17.90
C ALA A 563 -9.61 11.23 18.48
N ILE A 564 -10.60 10.74 17.74
CA ILE A 564 -11.31 9.49 18.03
C ILE A 564 -11.36 8.64 16.76
N ALA A 565 -10.84 7.42 16.80
CA ALA A 565 -10.90 6.48 15.68
C ALA A 565 -11.42 5.11 16.11
N TYR A 566 -12.13 4.45 15.20
CA TYR A 566 -12.68 3.11 15.42
C TYR A 566 -11.87 2.09 14.60
N LYS A 567 -11.57 0.94 15.20
CA LYS A 567 -10.86 -0.15 14.52
C LYS A 567 -11.55 -1.50 14.72
N LEU A 568 -11.78 -2.23 13.65
CA LEU A 568 -12.27 -3.61 13.63
C LEU A 568 -11.09 -4.53 13.28
N ASP A 569 -10.71 -5.47 14.14
CA ASP A 569 -9.54 -6.35 13.94
C ASP A 569 -8.27 -5.57 13.52
N LYS A 570 -8.01 -4.45 14.22
CA LYS A 570 -6.95 -3.44 13.94
C LYS A 570 -7.19 -2.51 12.74
N ARG A 571 -8.21 -2.74 11.91
CA ARG A 571 -8.51 -1.96 10.70
C ARG A 571 -9.36 -0.73 10.96
N LYS A 572 -8.90 0.46 10.57
CA LYS A 572 -9.65 1.72 10.74
C LYS A 572 -10.97 1.64 9.95
N ILE A 573 -12.08 1.94 10.62
CA ILE A 573 -13.43 1.99 10.01
C ILE A 573 -14.15 3.29 10.41
N THR A 574 -15.18 3.66 9.66
CA THR A 574 -15.93 4.89 9.95
C THR A 574 -16.81 4.75 11.21
N LEU A 575 -17.27 5.89 11.75
CA LEU A 575 -18.29 5.90 12.80
C LEU A 575 -19.62 5.28 12.32
N GLU A 576 -19.98 5.50 11.05
CA GLU A 576 -21.19 4.92 10.44
C GLU A 576 -21.10 3.38 10.36
N ASP A 577 -19.97 2.85 9.85
CA ASP A 577 -19.69 1.41 9.84
C ASP A 577 -19.73 0.82 11.27
N THR A 578 -19.12 1.51 12.22
CA THR A 578 -19.09 1.11 13.65
C THR A 578 -20.50 0.96 14.21
N LEU A 579 -21.37 1.95 13.98
CA LEU A 579 -22.76 1.93 14.43
C LEU A 579 -23.60 0.87 13.69
N ALA A 580 -23.39 0.70 12.38
CA ALA A 580 -24.08 -0.31 11.56
C ALA A 580 -23.66 -1.75 11.92
N ILE A 581 -22.38 -1.96 12.26
CA ILE A 581 -21.85 -3.24 12.75
C ILE A 581 -22.50 -3.58 14.09
N LEU A 582 -22.48 -2.67 15.05
CA LEU A 582 -23.10 -2.87 16.37
C LEU A 582 -24.62 -3.11 16.27
N ALA A 583 -25.33 -2.28 15.50
CA ALA A 583 -26.78 -2.42 15.30
C ALA A 583 -27.15 -3.79 14.69
N ARG A 584 -26.39 -4.23 13.68
CA ARG A 584 -26.65 -5.53 13.03
C ARG A 584 -26.29 -6.72 13.94
N ASN A 585 -25.18 -6.66 14.68
CA ASN A 585 -24.85 -7.70 15.67
C ASN A 585 -26.00 -7.84 16.68
N ASN A 586 -26.50 -6.70 17.20
CA ASN A 586 -27.65 -6.69 18.10
C ASN A 586 -28.88 -7.33 17.43
N GLN A 587 -29.24 -6.91 16.21
CA GLN A 587 -30.39 -7.44 15.49
C GLN A 587 -30.30 -8.96 15.22
N GLU A 588 -29.14 -9.47 14.84
CA GLU A 588 -28.92 -10.91 14.58
C GLU A 588 -29.15 -11.73 15.86
N ILE A 589 -28.58 -11.32 17.00
CA ILE A 589 -28.76 -11.99 18.30
C ILE A 589 -30.22 -11.90 18.75
N GLN A 590 -30.86 -10.73 18.62
CA GLN A 590 -32.27 -10.51 18.96
C GLN A 590 -33.19 -11.42 18.15
N SER A 591 -32.89 -11.66 16.86
CA SER A 591 -33.70 -12.53 16.02
C SER A 591 -33.71 -13.98 16.54
N VAL A 592 -32.56 -14.50 16.98
CA VAL A 592 -32.43 -15.85 17.53
C VAL A 592 -33.01 -15.95 18.95
N VAL A 593 -32.83 -14.93 19.78
CA VAL A 593 -33.48 -14.84 21.10
C VAL A 593 -35.00 -14.86 20.96
N GLY A 594 -35.57 -14.03 20.08
CA GLY A 594 -37.01 -13.99 19.81
C GLY A 594 -37.56 -15.28 19.21
N TYR A 595 -36.80 -15.91 18.31
CA TYR A 595 -37.10 -17.24 17.76
C TYR A 595 -37.24 -18.29 18.86
N TYR A 596 -36.24 -18.39 19.76
CA TYR A 596 -36.31 -19.36 20.86
C TYR A 596 -37.33 -18.99 21.92
N GLN A 597 -37.45 -17.72 22.32
CA GLN A 597 -38.44 -17.29 23.32
C GLN A 597 -39.88 -17.59 22.88
N SER A 598 -40.24 -17.27 21.63
CA SER A 598 -41.58 -17.56 21.09
C SER A 598 -41.86 -19.06 21.00
N ARG A 599 -40.91 -19.86 20.48
CA ARG A 599 -41.10 -21.30 20.29
C ARG A 599 -40.99 -22.11 21.58
N LEU A 600 -40.17 -21.71 22.54
CA LEU A 600 -40.07 -22.36 23.87
C LEU A 600 -41.33 -22.14 24.72
N GLN A 601 -42.03 -21.01 24.57
CA GLN A 601 -43.35 -20.82 25.18
C GLN A 601 -44.38 -21.80 24.62
N SER A 602 -44.31 -22.14 23.32
CA SER A 602 -45.23 -23.09 22.67
C SER A 602 -44.90 -24.56 22.95
N TYR A 603 -43.62 -24.92 23.13
CA TYR A 603 -43.16 -26.31 23.25
C TYR A 603 -42.50 -26.66 24.60
N GLY A 604 -42.70 -25.85 25.64
CA GLY A 604 -42.00 -25.99 26.92
C GLY A 604 -42.19 -27.33 27.64
N SER A 605 -43.27 -28.05 27.34
CA SER A 605 -43.55 -29.41 27.86
C SER A 605 -42.67 -30.52 27.23
N ALA A 606 -41.94 -30.24 26.15
CA ALA A 606 -41.11 -31.22 25.45
C ALA A 606 -39.64 -31.27 25.94
N PHE A 607 -39.23 -30.28 26.75
CA PHE A 607 -37.93 -30.24 27.42
C PHE A 607 -38.06 -30.66 28.89
N ASN A 608 -37.01 -31.23 29.47
CA ASN A 608 -36.93 -31.39 30.92
C ASN A 608 -36.99 -30.00 31.58
N ALA A 609 -37.78 -29.84 32.66
CA ALA A 609 -37.95 -28.60 33.39
C ALA A 609 -36.61 -27.96 33.82
N GLU A 610 -35.60 -28.76 34.16
CA GLU A 610 -34.26 -28.28 34.47
C GLU A 610 -33.54 -27.69 33.23
N THR A 611 -33.64 -28.37 32.09
CA THR A 611 -33.07 -27.91 30.81
C THR A 611 -33.77 -26.64 30.33
N LEU A 612 -35.10 -26.58 30.43
CA LEU A 612 -35.88 -25.39 30.08
C LEU A 612 -35.50 -24.21 30.98
N ARG A 613 -35.43 -24.41 32.31
CA ARG A 613 -34.99 -23.37 33.26
C ARG A 613 -33.58 -22.87 32.94
N LYS A 614 -32.65 -23.76 32.58
CA LYS A 614 -31.29 -23.38 32.13
C LYS A 614 -31.35 -22.53 30.86
N ILE A 615 -32.08 -22.95 29.83
CA ILE A 615 -32.22 -22.19 28.57
C ILE A 615 -32.87 -20.82 28.81
N THR A 616 -33.96 -20.75 29.57
CA THR A 616 -34.64 -19.48 29.91
C THR A 616 -33.72 -18.55 30.68
N ASN A 617 -32.95 -19.05 31.66
CA ASN A 617 -31.96 -18.25 32.38
C ASN A 617 -30.89 -17.70 31.42
N THR A 618 -30.32 -18.54 30.54
CA THR A 618 -29.31 -18.09 29.56
C THR A 618 -29.88 -17.06 28.59
N LEU A 619 -31.11 -17.22 28.09
CA LEU A 619 -31.78 -16.23 27.23
C LEU A 619 -32.01 -14.89 27.94
N ASN A 620 -32.29 -14.90 29.25
CA ASN A 620 -32.39 -13.68 30.06
C ASN A 620 -31.02 -13.00 30.23
N THR A 621 -29.94 -13.77 30.44
CA THR A 621 -28.56 -13.26 30.47
C THR A 621 -28.20 -12.60 29.14
N VAL A 622 -28.43 -13.28 28.01
CA VAL A 622 -28.23 -12.72 26.66
C VAL A 622 -29.01 -11.42 26.49
N THR A 623 -30.27 -11.35 26.94
CA THR A 623 -31.11 -10.15 26.84
C THR A 623 -30.51 -8.96 27.63
N ALA A 624 -29.92 -9.20 28.80
CA ALA A 624 -29.24 -8.18 29.59
C ALA A 624 -27.91 -7.72 28.94
N GLU A 625 -27.13 -8.66 28.41
CA GLU A 625 -25.89 -8.36 27.66
C GLU A 625 -26.15 -7.54 26.40
N MET A 626 -27.25 -7.83 25.70
CA MET A 626 -27.73 -7.03 24.58
C MET A 626 -28.16 -5.61 25.00
N GLY A 627 -28.77 -5.45 26.18
CA GLY A 627 -29.07 -4.13 26.74
C GLY A 627 -27.81 -3.30 27.00
N MET A 628 -26.72 -3.95 27.45
CA MET A 628 -25.41 -3.30 27.58
C MET A 628 -24.79 -2.96 26.22
N ALA A 629 -24.85 -3.87 25.24
CA ALA A 629 -24.34 -3.62 23.89
C ALA A 629 -25.07 -2.44 23.21
N GLU A 630 -26.39 -2.33 23.40
CA GLU A 630 -27.20 -1.23 22.87
C GLU A 630 -26.91 0.10 23.56
N SER A 631 -26.68 0.12 24.90
CA SER A 631 -26.27 1.36 25.58
C SER A 631 -24.88 1.84 25.15
N ILE A 632 -23.95 0.92 24.85
CA ILE A 632 -22.65 1.26 24.26
C ILE A 632 -22.83 1.88 22.87
N ARG A 633 -23.70 1.29 22.01
CA ARG A 633 -24.02 1.83 20.68
C ARG A 633 -24.61 3.24 20.76
N GLN A 634 -25.52 3.48 21.70
CA GLN A 634 -26.13 4.80 21.92
C GLN A 634 -25.12 5.83 22.44
N ARG A 635 -24.20 5.43 23.31
CA ARG A 635 -23.10 6.30 23.76
C ARG A 635 -22.17 6.69 22.61
N ILE A 636 -21.78 5.73 21.75
CA ILE A 636 -20.96 6.00 20.56
C ILE A 636 -21.69 6.92 19.57
N ALA A 637 -23.01 6.78 19.43
CA ALA A 637 -23.81 7.68 18.58
C ALA A 637 -23.88 9.12 19.13
N ALA A 638 -23.50 9.33 20.39
CA ALA A 638 -23.38 10.63 21.03
C ALA A 638 -21.91 11.11 21.18
N ASP A 639 -20.93 10.36 20.65
CA ASP A 639 -19.55 10.85 20.57
C ASP A 639 -19.51 12.10 19.67
N PRO A 640 -18.75 13.13 20.05
CA PRO A 640 -18.60 14.33 19.22
C PRO A 640 -17.92 13.98 17.88
N THR A 641 -18.32 14.65 16.81
CA THR A 641 -17.65 14.58 15.50
C THR A 641 -16.31 15.32 15.54
N ILE A 642 -15.34 14.68 16.20
CA ILE A 642 -13.92 15.06 16.22
C ILE A 642 -13.22 14.33 15.07
N SER A 643 -12.10 14.89 14.62
CA SER A 643 -11.15 14.24 13.71
C SER A 643 -10.82 12.80 14.14
N ASP A 644 -10.53 11.93 13.17
CA ASP A 644 -9.97 10.59 13.42
C ASP A 644 -8.42 10.59 13.35
N GLU A 645 -7.81 11.78 13.29
CA GLU A 645 -6.37 12.05 13.29
C GLU A 645 -6.02 13.16 14.30
N PRO A 646 -4.96 13.04 15.12
CA PRO A 646 -4.60 14.07 16.10
C PRO A 646 -3.73 15.22 15.52
N ILE A 647 -3.11 15.03 14.35
CA ILE A 647 -2.20 15.98 13.70
C ILE A 647 -2.82 16.47 12.38
N ILE A 648 -2.92 17.79 12.21
CA ILE A 648 -3.41 18.44 10.98
C ILE A 648 -2.28 18.56 9.95
N THR A 649 -1.09 19.00 10.35
CA THR A 649 0.02 19.31 9.43
C THR A 649 1.35 19.34 10.18
N LEU A 650 2.43 18.83 9.57
CA LEU A 650 3.80 19.10 9.99
C LEU A 650 4.30 20.44 9.44
N ILE A 651 4.89 21.27 10.29
CA ILE A 651 5.52 22.53 9.89
C ILE A 651 6.98 22.25 9.53
N GLU A 652 7.29 22.35 8.24
CA GLU A 652 8.66 22.32 7.74
C GLU A 652 9.42 23.58 8.18
N ALA A 653 10.69 23.41 8.58
CA ALA A 653 11.64 24.51 8.46
C ALA A 653 11.83 24.80 6.96
N PRO A 654 11.99 26.07 6.53
CA PRO A 654 12.17 26.42 5.12
C PRO A 654 13.55 25.96 4.59
N GLY A 655 13.66 24.65 4.36
CA GLY A 655 14.82 23.93 3.85
C GLY A 655 14.51 23.16 2.57
N GLY A 656 13.47 23.59 1.83
CA GLY A 656 13.22 23.10 0.48
C GLY A 656 14.38 23.50 -0.43
N LEU A 657 15.22 22.52 -0.78
CA LEU A 657 16.31 22.64 -1.75
C LEU A 657 15.89 23.53 -2.93
N THR A 658 16.63 24.61 -3.16
CA THR A 658 16.48 25.44 -4.35
C THR A 658 16.68 24.56 -5.58
N TYR A 659 15.60 24.31 -6.32
CA TYR A 659 15.64 23.47 -7.52
C TYR A 659 16.57 24.09 -8.55
N SER A 660 17.77 23.51 -8.67
CA SER A 660 18.75 23.95 -9.64
C SER A 660 18.28 23.60 -11.04
N THR A 661 18.05 24.60 -11.88
CA THR A 661 17.76 24.45 -13.30
C THR A 661 19.02 24.23 -14.15
N ILE A 662 20.17 23.99 -13.50
CA ILE A 662 21.45 23.80 -14.17
C ILE A 662 21.54 22.40 -14.76
N TRP A 663 21.87 22.37 -16.05
CA TRP A 663 22.12 21.14 -16.77
C TRP A 663 23.38 21.29 -17.63
N ASN A 664 24.33 20.37 -17.43
CA ASN A 664 25.49 20.23 -18.29
C ASN A 664 25.24 19.05 -19.24
N ASP A 665 25.27 19.31 -20.55
CA ASP A 665 25.08 18.25 -21.53
C ASP A 665 26.19 17.21 -21.45
N TYR A 666 25.82 15.94 -21.53
CA TYR A 666 26.74 14.80 -21.57
C TYR A 666 26.17 13.68 -22.43
N ARG A 667 26.98 12.65 -22.69
CA ARG A 667 26.55 11.35 -23.22
C ARG A 667 27.18 10.24 -22.41
N ILE A 668 26.53 9.08 -22.41
CA ILE A 668 26.95 7.86 -21.71
C ILE A 668 26.96 6.67 -22.66
N GLY A 669 27.89 5.74 -22.44
CA GLY A 669 27.91 4.41 -23.04
C GLY A 669 28.84 3.47 -22.27
N LEU A 670 28.92 2.21 -22.72
CA LEU A 670 29.89 1.22 -22.23
C LEU A 670 30.86 0.83 -23.36
N THR A 671 32.07 0.46 -22.98
CA THR A 671 33.07 -0.16 -23.89
C THR A 671 33.02 -1.69 -23.81
N ALA A 672 33.74 -2.35 -24.73
CA ALA A 672 34.03 -3.78 -24.64
C ALA A 672 34.90 -4.04 -23.40
N GLY A 673 34.27 -4.48 -22.30
CA GLY A 673 34.88 -4.58 -20.97
C GLY A 673 34.01 -4.03 -19.83
N ASN A 674 32.84 -3.44 -20.13
CA ASN A 674 31.94 -2.81 -19.16
C ASN A 674 32.54 -1.59 -18.43
N MET A 675 33.63 -0.99 -18.93
CA MET A 675 34.09 0.32 -18.47
C MET A 675 33.13 1.40 -18.98
N LEU A 676 32.78 2.34 -18.09
CA LEU A 676 31.86 3.43 -18.38
C LEU A 676 32.55 4.48 -19.24
N THR A 677 31.86 5.01 -20.25
CA THR A 677 32.37 6.18 -20.98
C THR A 677 31.40 7.34 -20.94
N ILE A 678 31.88 8.49 -20.50
CA ILE A 678 31.12 9.74 -20.43
C ILE A 678 31.76 10.76 -21.39
N GLU A 679 30.99 11.26 -22.36
CA GLU A 679 31.38 12.41 -23.19
C GLU A 679 30.78 13.67 -22.58
N ALA A 680 31.61 14.53 -22.00
CA ALA A 680 31.17 15.69 -21.23
C ALA A 680 32.26 16.78 -21.20
N LYS A 681 31.94 17.96 -20.66
CA LYS A 681 32.98 18.96 -20.37
C LYS A 681 33.88 18.45 -19.24
N LYS A 682 35.18 18.42 -19.47
CA LYS A 682 36.22 17.97 -18.53
C LYS A 682 37.17 19.12 -18.21
N SER A 683 37.55 19.26 -16.96
CA SER A 683 38.64 20.13 -16.52
C SER A 683 39.28 19.57 -15.24
N TYR A 684 40.11 20.38 -14.57
CA TYR A 684 40.76 20.07 -13.31
C TYR A 684 40.32 21.07 -12.24
N VAL A 685 40.21 20.64 -10.99
CA VAL A 685 39.97 21.50 -9.83
C VAL A 685 41.22 22.35 -9.56
N THR A 686 41.05 23.67 -9.37
CA THR A 686 42.16 24.62 -9.13
C THR A 686 41.95 25.50 -7.89
N GLY A 687 41.03 25.11 -7.01
CA GLY A 687 40.74 25.85 -5.79
C GLY A 687 39.34 25.52 -5.28
N VAL A 688 39.30 24.92 -4.10
CA VAL A 688 38.08 24.66 -3.32
C VAL A 688 37.98 25.65 -2.15
N SER A 689 36.77 26.12 -1.85
CA SER A 689 36.48 26.91 -0.65
C SER A 689 35.32 26.27 0.10
N TRP A 690 35.60 25.76 1.30
CA TRP A 690 34.61 25.25 2.24
C TRP A 690 34.05 26.39 3.11
N GLY A 691 32.74 26.41 3.30
CA GLY A 691 32.01 27.47 4.03
C GLY A 691 30.55 27.05 4.26
N GLN A 692 29.63 28.02 4.32
CA GLN A 692 28.19 27.70 4.28
C GLN A 692 27.76 27.02 2.97
N GLU A 693 28.54 27.22 1.91
CA GLU A 693 28.37 26.62 0.59
C GLU A 693 29.76 26.21 0.08
N ILE A 694 29.86 25.11 -0.66
CA ILE A 694 31.12 24.63 -1.23
C ILE A 694 31.31 25.31 -2.58
N ILE A 695 32.40 26.05 -2.77
CA ILE A 695 32.70 26.75 -4.02
C ILE A 695 33.93 26.13 -4.69
N ILE A 696 33.78 25.73 -5.95
CA ILE A 696 34.82 25.07 -6.76
C ILE A 696 35.16 25.95 -7.96
N ASN A 697 36.46 26.12 -8.21
CA ASN A 697 37.00 26.77 -9.40
C ASN A 697 37.64 25.73 -10.32
N LEU A 698 37.34 25.78 -11.62
CA LEU A 698 37.86 24.85 -12.61
C LEU A 698 38.88 25.50 -13.53
N HIS A 699 39.92 24.75 -13.90
CA HIS A 699 40.96 25.20 -14.82
C HIS A 699 40.35 25.64 -16.17
N ASN A 700 40.80 26.78 -16.70
CA ASN A 700 40.28 27.39 -17.93
C ASN A 700 38.77 27.71 -17.97
N ASP A 701 38.03 27.60 -16.85
CA ASP A 701 36.67 28.14 -16.75
C ASP A 701 36.69 29.51 -16.05
N ALA A 702 35.77 30.39 -16.45
CA ALA A 702 35.53 31.69 -15.82
C ALA A 702 34.40 31.63 -14.77
N ASN A 703 33.70 30.50 -14.67
CA ASN A 703 32.61 30.28 -13.74
C ASN A 703 33.10 29.67 -12.42
N GLN A 704 32.40 30.01 -11.34
CA GLN A 704 32.54 29.38 -10.03
C GLN A 704 31.34 28.46 -9.81
N TYR A 705 31.59 27.24 -9.37
CA TYR A 705 30.58 26.21 -9.18
C TYR A 705 30.26 26.09 -7.70
N VAL A 706 29.03 26.44 -7.32
CA VAL A 706 28.53 26.22 -5.97
C VAL A 706 27.89 24.85 -5.93
N VAL A 707 28.42 23.96 -5.10
CA VAL A 707 27.98 22.56 -5.02
C VAL A 707 27.54 22.17 -3.61
N ALA A 708 26.79 21.07 -3.55
CA ALA A 708 26.42 20.39 -2.32
C ALA A 708 26.78 18.91 -2.42
N PRO A 709 27.20 18.27 -1.31
CA PRO A 709 27.45 16.83 -1.29
C PRO A 709 26.13 16.06 -1.32
N LEU A 710 26.19 14.76 -1.66
CA LEU A 710 24.99 13.91 -1.67
C LEU A 710 24.53 13.52 -0.25
N GLU A 711 25.45 13.55 0.71
CA GLU A 711 25.25 13.21 2.13
C GLU A 711 25.97 14.22 3.02
N TYR A 712 25.65 14.25 4.31
CA TYR A 712 26.30 15.18 5.25
C TYR A 712 27.76 14.76 5.49
N ILE A 713 28.67 15.74 5.50
CA ILE A 713 30.11 15.55 5.68
C ILE A 713 30.51 16.24 6.99
N GLU A 714 31.24 15.54 7.86
CA GLU A 714 31.87 16.15 9.04
C GLU A 714 33.10 16.97 8.64
N GLU A 715 33.42 18.06 9.34
CA GLU A 715 34.53 18.98 8.97
C GLU A 715 35.88 18.28 8.79
N LYS A 716 36.11 17.18 9.53
CA LYS A 716 37.34 16.38 9.48
C LYS A 716 37.52 15.59 8.17
N ASP A 717 36.43 15.29 7.45
CA ASP A 717 36.39 14.44 6.26
C ASP A 717 36.31 15.29 4.96
N GLN A 718 36.44 16.62 5.06
CA GLN A 718 36.30 17.54 3.92
C GLN A 718 37.41 17.38 2.87
N ASP A 719 38.65 17.21 3.31
CA ASP A 719 39.83 17.09 2.43
C ASP A 719 39.84 15.79 1.61
N ASP A 720 39.08 14.77 2.03
CA ASP A 720 38.93 13.52 1.28
C ASP A 720 37.91 13.65 0.12
N GLN A 721 37.01 14.64 0.18
CA GLN A 721 35.83 14.71 -0.70
C GLN A 721 36.10 15.36 -2.05
N ILE A 722 37.10 16.24 -2.09
CA ILE A 722 37.59 16.96 -3.28
C ILE A 722 38.96 17.58 -3.00
N GLN A 723 39.90 17.44 -3.94
CA GLN A 723 41.25 17.98 -3.84
C GLN A 723 41.62 18.85 -5.05
N ASP A 724 42.57 19.76 -4.85
CA ASP A 724 43.14 20.56 -5.94
C ASP A 724 43.98 19.65 -6.85
N GLY A 725 43.60 19.60 -8.13
CA GLY A 725 44.16 18.67 -9.12
C GLY A 725 43.17 17.62 -9.62
N ASP A 726 42.07 17.36 -8.90
CA ASP A 726 41.05 16.38 -9.27
C ASP A 726 40.49 16.62 -10.68
N VAL A 727 40.19 15.54 -11.39
CA VAL A 727 39.52 15.60 -12.70
C VAL A 727 38.03 15.85 -12.49
N ALA A 728 37.58 17.07 -12.81
CA ALA A 728 36.19 17.46 -12.74
C ALA A 728 35.48 17.27 -14.09
N ILE A 729 34.41 16.45 -14.10
CA ILE A 729 33.59 16.18 -15.29
C ILE A 729 32.15 16.64 -15.03
N LEU A 730 31.66 17.59 -15.83
CA LEU A 730 30.34 18.20 -15.66
C LEU A 730 29.27 17.40 -16.42
N ALA A 731 28.44 16.63 -15.71
CA ALA A 731 27.45 15.72 -16.30
C ALA A 731 26.06 15.87 -15.64
N GLY A 732 25.14 16.51 -16.36
CA GLY A 732 23.78 16.77 -15.91
C GLY A 732 23.76 17.80 -14.79
N GLN A 733 23.14 17.43 -13.66
CA GLN A 733 23.09 18.23 -12.43
C GLN A 733 24.33 18.07 -11.54
N TYR A 734 25.31 17.26 -11.93
CA TYR A 734 26.44 16.87 -11.07
C TYR A 734 27.80 17.23 -11.66
N MET A 735 28.74 17.48 -10.76
CA MET A 735 30.17 17.42 -11.00
C MET A 735 30.66 16.06 -10.52
N ILE A 736 31.22 15.27 -11.44
CA ILE A 736 31.87 14.00 -11.15
C ILE A 736 33.34 14.30 -10.88
N LEU A 737 33.87 13.81 -9.76
CA LEU A 737 35.28 13.88 -9.42
C LEU A 737 35.94 12.54 -9.72
N ALA A 738 37.19 12.60 -10.19
CA ALA A 738 37.92 11.43 -10.60
C ALA A 738 39.44 11.64 -10.54
N GLU A 739 40.15 10.53 -10.40
CA GLU A 739 41.60 10.46 -10.37
C GLU A 739 42.11 9.68 -11.60
N PRO A 740 43.29 10.01 -12.17
CA PRO A 740 43.91 9.19 -13.21
C PRO A 740 44.42 7.85 -12.63
N VAL A 741 44.28 6.77 -13.40
CA VAL A 741 44.88 5.48 -13.04
C VAL A 741 46.41 5.56 -13.14
N GLU A 742 47.15 5.12 -12.13
CA GLU A 742 48.62 5.19 -12.07
C GLU A 742 49.36 4.24 -13.05
N GLU A 743 48.65 3.45 -13.86
CA GLU A 743 49.24 2.51 -14.82
C GLU A 743 49.69 3.20 -16.12
N GLU A 744 50.99 3.09 -16.44
CA GLU A 744 51.60 3.70 -17.63
C GLU A 744 50.86 3.34 -18.93
N GLY A 745 50.27 4.35 -19.57
CA GLY A 745 49.68 4.23 -20.90
C GLY A 745 48.16 4.03 -20.94
N THR A 746 47.45 4.11 -19.81
CA THR A 746 45.99 4.07 -19.79
C THR A 746 45.38 5.46 -19.57
N ASP A 747 44.48 5.92 -20.45
CA ASP A 747 43.65 7.13 -20.25
C ASP A 747 42.46 6.86 -19.28
N GLY A 748 42.62 5.88 -18.38
CA GLY A 748 41.58 5.45 -17.44
C GLY A 748 41.45 6.41 -16.26
N LEU A 749 40.22 6.56 -15.78
CA LEU A 749 39.91 7.32 -14.56
C LEU A 749 39.26 6.41 -13.51
N ILE A 750 39.60 6.64 -12.24
CA ILE A 750 38.89 6.12 -11.08
C ILE A 750 37.89 7.20 -10.65
N MET A 751 36.60 6.89 -10.66
CA MET A 751 35.57 7.79 -10.15
C MET A 751 35.61 7.82 -8.62
N SER A 752 35.86 8.99 -8.03
CA SER A 752 35.97 9.15 -6.57
C SER A 752 34.66 9.64 -5.94
N ASN A 753 34.01 10.65 -6.51
CA ASN A 753 32.84 11.28 -5.86
C ASN A 753 31.87 11.96 -6.85
N TYR A 754 30.66 12.27 -6.38
CA TYR A 754 29.71 13.15 -7.07
C TYR A 754 29.30 14.31 -6.17
N LEU A 755 29.38 15.53 -6.69
CA LEU A 755 28.87 16.74 -6.03
C LEU A 755 27.74 17.34 -6.87
N LYS A 756 26.60 17.65 -6.23
CA LYS A 756 25.44 18.23 -6.90
C LYS A 756 25.64 19.73 -7.10
N ILE A 757 25.53 20.21 -8.34
CA ILE A 757 25.69 21.62 -8.67
C ILE A 757 24.41 22.36 -8.26
N VAL A 758 24.52 23.25 -7.28
CA VAL A 758 23.42 24.07 -6.76
C VAL A 758 23.25 25.33 -7.61
N ARG A 759 24.34 26.09 -7.80
CA ARG A 759 24.36 27.26 -8.68
C ARG A 759 25.71 27.44 -9.38
N VAL A 760 25.70 28.19 -10.47
CA VAL A 760 26.90 28.58 -11.22
C VAL A 760 26.97 30.10 -11.24
N GLU A 761 28.06 30.67 -10.74
CA GLU A 761 28.30 32.10 -10.70
C GLU A 761 29.34 32.49 -11.74
N GLN A 762 29.24 33.69 -12.32
CA GLN A 762 30.33 34.25 -13.12
C GLN A 762 31.37 34.84 -12.16
N GLY A 763 32.60 34.31 -12.22
CA GLY A 763 33.71 34.80 -11.41
C GLY A 763 34.01 36.27 -11.64
N THR A 764 34.71 36.89 -10.69
CA THR A 764 35.04 38.33 -10.69
C THR A 764 35.63 38.80 -12.01
N LYS A 765 34.83 39.59 -12.75
CA LYS A 765 35.09 40.27 -14.04
C LYS A 765 36.50 40.07 -14.63
N ILE A 766 36.75 38.87 -15.16
CA ILE A 766 37.91 38.62 -16.03
C ILE A 766 37.80 39.58 -17.21
N SER A 767 38.90 40.25 -17.56
CA SER A 767 38.93 41.20 -18.67
C SER A 767 38.38 40.54 -19.95
N LYS A 768 37.54 41.25 -20.73
CA LYS A 768 37.05 40.77 -22.04
C LYS A 768 38.19 40.37 -22.99
N ARG A 769 39.42 40.85 -22.75
CA ARG A 769 40.64 40.51 -23.49
C ARG A 769 41.31 39.20 -23.01
N GLN A 770 41.10 38.81 -21.75
CA GLN A 770 41.50 37.49 -21.20
C GLN A 770 40.44 36.42 -21.50
N GLN A 771 39.14 36.71 -21.36
CA GLN A 771 38.07 35.75 -21.73
C GLN A 771 38.19 35.28 -23.19
N ARG A 772 38.57 36.18 -24.13
CA ARG A 772 38.84 35.83 -25.54
C ARG A 772 40.13 35.02 -25.79
N ARG A 773 40.95 34.78 -24.75
CA ARG A 773 42.20 34.01 -24.82
C ARG A 773 42.14 32.69 -24.07
N MET A 774 41.13 32.46 -23.24
CA MET A 774 40.95 31.18 -22.56
C MET A 774 40.38 30.16 -23.56
N PRO A 775 40.94 28.94 -23.66
CA PRO A 775 40.36 27.90 -24.48
C PRO A 775 39.01 27.49 -23.91
N VAL A 776 38.00 27.39 -24.76
CA VAL A 776 36.65 26.95 -24.35
C VAL A 776 36.72 25.48 -23.93
N MET A 777 36.16 25.12 -22.77
CA MET A 777 35.99 23.71 -22.38
C MET A 777 35.17 22.97 -23.45
N THR A 778 35.86 22.13 -24.23
CA THR A 778 35.23 21.24 -25.21
C THR A 778 34.71 19.99 -24.52
N MET A 779 33.72 19.33 -25.13
CA MET A 779 33.40 17.96 -24.73
C MET A 779 34.60 17.05 -24.99
N SER A 780 34.90 16.18 -24.05
CA SER A 780 35.92 15.15 -24.14
C SER A 780 35.35 13.83 -23.64
N ARG A 781 35.85 12.73 -24.19
CA ARG A 781 35.47 11.38 -23.75
C ARG A 781 36.36 10.96 -22.59
N SER A 782 35.73 10.64 -21.47
CA SER A 782 36.37 10.06 -20.28
C SER A 782 35.98 8.59 -20.17
N VAL A 783 36.90 7.74 -19.76
CA VAL A 783 36.71 6.29 -19.57
C VAL A 783 36.96 5.96 -18.10
N PHE A 784 36.00 5.33 -17.43
CA PHE A 784 36.11 4.94 -16.03
C PHE A 784 36.24 3.42 -15.90
N VAL A 785 37.28 2.99 -15.21
CA VAL A 785 37.56 1.57 -14.92
C VAL A 785 36.64 1.01 -13.84
#